data_AF-A0A8H3VAW4-F1
#
_entry.id   AF-A0A8H3VAW4-F1
#
_cell.length_a   1.000
_cell.length_b   1.000
_cell.length_c   1.000
_cell.angle_alpha   90.00
_cell.angle_beta   90.00
_cell.angle_gamma   90.00
#
_symmetry.space_group_name_H-M   'P 1'
#
loop_
_entity.id
_entity.type
_entity.pdbx_description
1 polymer ?
#
loop_
_entity_poly.entity_id
_entity_poly.type
_entity_poly.pdbx_seq_one_letter_code
_entity_poly.pdbx_strand_id
1 'polypeptide(L)'
;MTAPEHDAIATPPRAPSPTRGFGTRAVHAGSPHDAVTGAVIESISLSTTFAQTSVGVPVGLYEYTRSANPNRDNFEKAVAALENAKYALAFSSGSATTAVILQSLAAGSHVVSISDVYGGTHRYFTKVASAHNVHVTFSPSIELDLAEMIRPETKLIWIETPSNPTLSLTDIRAVSRIAHDHGIQVVVDNTFLSPYIQNPLDHGADIVVHSVTKYINGHSDVLMGVAAFNSDALNERLSFLQNAIGAVPGAFDCWLGHRGLKTLHLRVREASSNATQIARALESSPHVISVNYPGLKSHKSHSVALKQHRDGMGGGMLSFRIKGGQQAAKDFCKYTNIFTLAESLGGVESLVEVPSSMTHAGIPRESREAAGVFDDLVRVSCGIEDGADLKADVLQALEKAVIGQKHSTSDTDDVSAAFLDGLMKANNGGRLYLDKGKKYIIARKLDLTFLNDVYIRLDGEIKFTDDITYWQANHFAHPFQKSIAFWVWGGKDIKIYGSGTMNGNGQVWYDGFSGREILDDRNAFRRPVLFMTDNATNVEVTGIKFLNSPCWNTFLVRTKNIAFDRCRFDAFSTSNARPKNTDGFDSYNVDGLRVTNTELDIGDDCFSPKSNTTNIYVENLWCNNTHGVSMGSVGQYPGTLDYITNAYIKNVTLLNGQTGTRLKAWAGRDKGYGYIRNITFEDITIQNTDQPVVLDQCYFNISDEECKKYPSKVNITDVNFMNIRGTSSGKRGRAVVELKCSPGAECSNIQLKNVEIASPAGKAVVICDNVVGSVGMACITEEESKEMDKEQGEDIGG
;
A
#
# COMPACT_ATOMS: atom_id res chain seq x y z
N MET A 1 -10.95 39.78 61.06
CA MET A 1 -11.17 40.58 59.83
C MET A 1 -11.35 39.58 58.72
N THR A 2 -12.54 39.60 58.11
CA THR A 2 -12.99 38.74 57.02
C THR A 2 -12.06 38.87 55.81
N ALA A 3 -11.76 37.75 55.14
CA ALA A 3 -11.02 37.74 53.89
C ALA A 3 -11.74 38.61 52.84
N PRO A 4 -11.03 39.33 51.96
CA PRO A 4 -11.70 40.12 50.93
C PRO A 4 -12.49 39.18 50.02
N GLU A 5 -13.78 39.47 49.85
CA GLU A 5 -14.60 38.86 48.81
C GLU A 5 -13.90 39.12 47.46
N HIS A 6 -13.54 38.04 46.75
CA HIS A 6 -13.05 38.14 45.39
C HIS A 6 -14.26 38.47 44.51
N ASP A 7 -14.38 39.74 44.12
CA ASP A 7 -15.42 40.17 43.18
C ASP A 7 -15.36 39.31 41.91
N ALA A 8 -16.53 38.87 41.43
CA ALA A 8 -16.65 38.08 40.22
C ALA A 8 -16.00 38.81 39.03
N ILE A 9 -15.22 38.09 38.22
CA ILE A 9 -14.70 38.63 36.96
C ILE A 9 -15.86 38.57 35.96
N ALA A 10 -16.22 39.67 35.31
CA ALA A 10 -17.28 39.59 34.30
C ALA A 10 -16.79 38.77 33.09
N THR A 11 -17.49 37.71 32.66
CA THR A 11 -17.22 37.08 31.36
C THR A 11 -17.52 38.09 30.25
N PRO A 12 -16.52 38.52 29.45
CA PRO A 12 -16.75 39.54 28.45
C PRO A 12 -17.73 39.05 27.37
N PRO A 13 -18.65 39.91 26.90
CA PRO A 13 -19.44 39.61 25.71
C PRO A 13 -18.51 39.44 24.50
N ARG A 14 -18.94 38.66 23.49
CA ARG A 14 -18.15 38.47 22.26
C ARG A 14 -17.74 39.82 21.68
N ALA A 15 -16.46 40.00 21.40
CA ALA A 15 -15.95 41.24 20.83
C ALA A 15 -16.64 41.54 19.48
N PRO A 16 -16.89 42.83 19.16
CA PRO A 16 -17.41 43.21 17.84
C PRO A 16 -16.46 42.73 16.74
N SER A 17 -17.03 42.36 15.59
CA SER A 17 -16.23 41.91 14.47
C SER A 17 -15.22 42.99 14.04
N PRO A 18 -13.95 42.63 13.83
CA PRO A 18 -12.92 43.56 13.40
C PRO A 18 -13.30 44.26 12.09
N THR A 19 -12.88 45.52 11.92
CA THR A 19 -13.19 46.35 10.74
C THR A 19 -12.57 45.83 9.43
N ARG A 20 -11.59 44.91 9.51
CA ARG A 20 -10.91 44.26 8.39
C ARG A 20 -10.88 42.75 8.61
N GLY A 21 -10.94 41.98 7.52
CA GLY A 21 -10.84 40.51 7.58
C GLY A 21 -9.49 40.00 8.09
N PHE A 22 -9.47 38.75 8.54
CA PHE A 22 -8.28 38.13 9.14
C PHE A 22 -7.04 38.20 8.23
N GLY A 23 -7.16 37.81 6.96
CA GLY A 23 -6.03 37.82 6.02
C GLY A 23 -5.40 39.21 5.85
N THR A 24 -6.23 40.25 5.75
CA THR A 24 -5.75 41.64 5.67
C THR A 24 -4.98 42.04 6.94
N ARG A 25 -5.49 41.69 8.12
CA ARG A 25 -4.78 41.96 9.39
C ARG A 25 -3.48 41.18 9.48
N ALA A 26 -3.47 39.92 9.07
CA ALA A 26 -2.26 39.09 9.09
C ALA A 26 -1.14 39.69 8.22
N VAL A 27 -1.50 40.30 7.07
CA VAL A 27 -0.55 40.94 6.17
C VAL A 27 -0.02 42.27 6.72
N HIS A 28 -0.89 43.12 7.29
CA HIS A 28 -0.56 44.52 7.58
C HIS A 28 -0.34 44.87 9.05
N ALA A 29 -0.91 44.13 10.00
CA ALA A 29 -0.77 44.44 11.41
C ALA A 29 0.70 44.30 11.85
N GLY A 30 1.17 45.26 12.64
CA GLY A 30 2.55 45.29 13.11
C GLY A 30 3.59 45.66 12.05
N SER A 31 3.24 45.98 10.81
CA SER A 31 4.21 46.34 9.74
C SER A 31 4.07 47.79 9.29
N PRO A 32 4.44 48.78 10.13
CA PRO A 32 4.56 50.15 9.66
C PRO A 32 5.71 50.25 8.63
N HIS A 33 5.56 51.14 7.65
CA HIS A 33 6.68 51.46 6.77
C HIS A 33 7.81 52.12 7.56
N ASP A 34 9.06 51.77 7.25
CA ASP A 34 10.21 52.39 7.90
C ASP A 34 10.26 53.90 7.56
N ALA A 35 10.27 54.75 8.57
CA ALA A 35 10.14 56.20 8.38
C ALA A 35 11.39 56.86 7.77
N VAL A 36 12.54 56.17 7.77
CA VAL A 36 13.83 56.71 7.28
C VAL A 36 14.09 56.24 5.84
N THR A 37 13.90 54.95 5.59
CA THR A 37 14.24 54.27 4.33
C THR A 37 13.03 54.04 3.43
N GLY A 38 11.81 54.09 3.97
CA GLY A 38 10.58 53.72 3.26
C GLY A 38 10.39 52.22 3.07
N ALA A 39 11.17 51.37 3.76
CA ALA A 39 11.05 49.92 3.64
C ALA A 39 9.64 49.44 3.99
N VAL A 40 9.05 48.62 3.09
CA VAL A 40 7.69 48.08 3.22
C VAL A 40 7.64 46.93 4.25
N ILE A 41 8.71 46.15 4.32
CA ILE A 41 8.92 45.14 5.38
C ILE A 41 9.91 45.73 6.38
N GLU A 42 9.62 45.54 7.66
CA GLU A 42 10.45 46.07 8.73
C GLU A 42 11.89 45.54 8.67
N SER A 43 12.86 46.43 8.97
CA SER A 43 14.28 46.07 9.09
C SER A 43 14.52 45.21 10.34
N ILE A 44 15.59 44.42 10.34
CA ILE A 44 15.96 43.57 11.47
C ILE A 44 16.87 44.36 12.41
N SER A 45 16.34 44.78 13.55
CA SER A 45 17.05 45.53 14.58
C SER A 45 17.70 44.59 15.60
N LEU A 46 18.94 44.19 15.31
CA LEU A 46 19.75 43.30 16.15
C LEU A 46 20.48 44.03 17.29
N SER A 47 20.43 45.36 17.33
CA SER A 47 21.14 46.14 18.36
C SER A 47 20.64 45.75 19.75
N THR A 48 21.57 45.60 20.69
CA THR A 48 21.22 45.30 22.09
C THR A 48 20.84 46.56 22.87
N THR A 49 21.41 47.72 22.51
CA THR A 49 21.24 48.99 23.19
C THR A 49 20.97 50.12 22.19
N PHE A 50 20.33 51.19 22.65
CA PHE A 50 19.96 52.34 21.83
C PHE A 50 20.47 53.65 22.44
N ALA A 51 20.74 54.64 21.58
CA ALA A 51 21.31 55.91 22.01
C ALA A 51 20.34 56.74 22.86
N GLN A 52 20.88 57.46 23.84
CA GLN A 52 20.16 58.43 24.66
C GLN A 52 20.74 59.83 24.42
N THR A 53 19.87 60.85 24.41
CA THR A 53 20.29 62.26 24.25
C THR A 53 20.94 62.82 25.51
N SER A 54 20.53 62.30 26.67
CA SER A 54 21.11 62.54 27.99
C SER A 54 20.76 61.38 28.93
N VAL A 55 21.27 61.37 30.16
CA VAL A 55 21.05 60.29 31.13
C VAL A 55 19.54 60.08 31.38
N GLY A 56 19.02 58.92 31.00
CA GLY A 56 17.60 58.57 31.17
C GLY A 56 16.66 59.17 30.12
N VAL A 57 17.19 59.68 29.00
CA VAL A 57 16.40 60.32 27.94
C VAL A 57 16.69 59.68 26.58
N PRO A 58 15.97 58.62 26.18
CA PRO A 58 16.18 57.90 24.93
C PRO A 58 15.96 58.78 23.69
N VAL A 59 16.73 58.54 22.61
CA VAL A 59 16.52 59.23 21.32
C VAL A 59 15.20 58.78 20.66
N GLY A 60 14.82 57.52 20.85
CA GLY A 60 13.61 56.92 20.30
C GLY A 60 12.83 56.13 21.35
N LEU A 61 11.97 55.21 20.91
CA LEU A 61 11.10 54.43 21.81
C LEU A 61 11.83 53.34 22.61
N TYR A 62 13.05 52.98 22.20
CA TYR A 62 13.77 51.81 22.73
C TYR A 62 15.04 52.24 23.46
N GLU A 63 15.36 51.51 24.53
CA GLU A 63 16.56 51.71 25.36
C GLU A 63 17.47 50.47 25.34
N TYR A 64 16.88 49.30 25.58
CA TYR A 64 17.57 48.02 25.68
C TYR A 64 16.68 46.87 25.21
N THR A 65 17.20 46.01 24.32
CA THR A 65 16.41 45.01 23.57
C THR A 65 15.71 43.96 24.45
N ARG A 66 16.24 43.65 25.64
CA ARG A 66 15.53 42.77 26.58
C ARG A 66 14.21 43.40 27.04
N SER A 67 14.20 44.71 27.29
CA SER A 67 13.01 45.45 27.74
C SER A 67 12.01 45.63 26.60
N ALA A 68 12.45 46.09 25.42
CA ALA A 68 11.61 46.32 24.25
C ALA A 68 12.45 46.32 22.97
N ASN A 69 11.90 45.85 21.84
CA ASN A 69 12.62 45.77 20.57
C ASN A 69 11.65 45.97 19.38
N PRO A 70 12.02 46.75 18.34
CA PRO A 70 11.11 47.01 17.22
C PRO A 70 10.52 45.77 16.54
N ASN A 71 11.32 44.72 16.30
CA ASN A 71 10.82 43.51 15.66
C ASN A 71 9.88 42.73 16.56
N ARG A 72 10.18 42.68 17.88
CA ARG A 72 9.31 42.02 18.86
C ARG A 72 7.99 42.76 19.03
N ASP A 73 8.03 44.08 19.20
CA ASP A 73 6.84 44.93 19.33
C ASP A 73 5.93 44.83 18.10
N ASN A 74 6.52 44.79 16.91
CA ASN A 74 5.79 44.62 15.65
C ASN A 74 5.09 43.25 15.58
N PHE A 75 5.80 42.17 15.91
CA PHE A 75 5.23 40.84 15.99
C PHE A 75 4.11 40.75 17.04
N GLU A 76 4.33 41.29 18.24
CA GLU A 76 3.34 41.36 19.33
C GLU A 76 2.06 42.10 18.89
N LYS A 77 2.19 43.26 18.24
CA LYS A 77 1.05 44.00 17.67
C LYS A 77 0.29 43.18 16.62
N ALA A 78 1.01 42.42 15.80
CA ALA A 78 0.39 41.55 14.80
C ALA A 78 -0.43 40.42 15.45
N VAL A 79 0.15 39.74 16.45
CA VAL A 79 -0.55 38.67 17.19
C VAL A 79 -1.75 39.22 17.94
N ALA A 80 -1.61 40.35 18.66
CA ALA A 80 -2.72 40.98 19.36
C ALA A 80 -3.88 41.29 18.40
N ALA A 81 -3.57 41.84 17.23
CA ALA A 81 -4.57 42.11 16.20
C ALA A 81 -5.27 40.84 15.68
N LEU A 82 -4.58 39.71 15.60
CA LEU A 82 -5.14 38.44 15.13
C LEU A 82 -5.95 37.69 16.18
N GLU A 83 -5.61 37.86 17.47
CA GLU A 83 -6.36 37.30 18.60
C GLU A 83 -7.53 38.16 19.07
N ASN A 84 -7.79 39.31 18.42
CA ASN A 84 -8.73 40.34 18.88
C ASN A 84 -8.38 40.83 20.32
N ALA A 85 -7.07 40.91 20.61
CA ALA A 85 -6.54 41.31 21.91
C ALA A 85 -6.04 42.77 21.88
N LYS A 86 -5.98 43.38 23.06
CA LYS A 86 -5.35 44.70 23.29
C LYS A 86 -3.83 44.59 23.35
N TYR A 87 -3.32 43.51 23.95
CA TYR A 87 -1.89 43.28 24.16
C TYR A 87 -1.48 41.87 23.73
N ALA A 88 -0.21 41.73 23.35
CA ALA A 88 0.47 40.44 23.29
C ALA A 88 1.92 40.61 23.73
N LEU A 89 2.49 39.56 24.32
CA LEU A 89 3.88 39.52 24.78
C LEU A 89 4.56 38.25 24.27
N ALA A 90 5.69 38.39 23.58
CA ALA A 90 6.44 37.31 22.97
C ALA A 90 7.58 36.81 23.88
N PHE A 91 7.84 35.50 23.84
CA PHE A 91 8.80 34.80 24.67
C PHE A 91 9.69 33.87 23.84
N SER A 92 10.82 33.47 24.40
CA SER A 92 11.81 32.59 23.73
C SER A 92 11.30 31.18 23.40
N SER A 93 10.14 30.78 23.94
CA SER A 93 9.46 29.52 23.61
C SER A 93 8.03 29.50 24.16
N GLY A 94 7.19 28.56 23.71
CA GLY A 94 5.89 28.28 24.34
C GLY A 94 6.04 27.91 25.83
N SER A 95 7.09 27.16 26.17
CA SER A 95 7.43 26.82 27.57
C SER A 95 7.78 28.04 28.40
N ALA A 96 8.54 29.00 27.85
CA ALA A 96 8.85 30.26 28.51
C ALA A 96 7.58 31.10 28.74
N THR A 97 6.64 31.07 27.80
CA THR A 97 5.32 31.74 27.95
C THR A 97 4.55 31.15 29.12
N THR A 98 4.45 29.82 29.18
CA THR A 98 3.83 29.08 30.31
C THR A 98 4.49 29.43 31.63
N ALA A 99 5.82 29.49 31.65
CA ALA A 99 6.59 29.78 32.84
C ALA A 99 6.30 31.17 33.40
N VAL A 100 6.30 32.20 32.55
CA VAL A 100 6.04 33.58 32.98
C VAL A 100 4.61 33.74 33.49
N ILE A 101 3.63 33.09 32.88
CA ILE A 101 2.23 33.12 33.36
C ILE A 101 2.15 32.52 34.77
N LEU A 102 2.73 31.34 35.00
CA LEU A 102 2.69 30.72 36.33
C LEU A 102 3.53 31.44 37.38
N GLN A 103 4.70 31.96 37.01
CA GLN A 103 5.54 32.77 37.90
C GLN A 103 4.91 34.13 38.23
N SER A 104 3.88 34.56 37.48
CA SER A 104 3.10 35.74 37.82
C SER A 104 2.11 35.54 38.98
N LEU A 105 1.89 34.29 39.39
CA LEU A 105 1.06 33.93 40.53
C LEU A 105 1.85 34.07 41.83
N ALA A 106 1.14 34.41 42.91
CA ALA A 106 1.75 34.44 44.24
C ALA A 106 2.11 33.02 44.71
N ALA A 107 3.18 32.88 45.49
CA ALA A 107 3.48 31.63 46.17
C ALA A 107 2.27 31.17 47.03
N GLY A 108 1.94 29.89 46.98
CA GLY A 108 0.77 29.29 47.59
C GLY A 108 -0.47 29.24 46.67
N SER A 109 -0.38 29.79 45.45
CA SER A 109 -1.50 29.74 44.49
C SER A 109 -1.76 28.32 44.00
N HIS A 110 -3.02 28.05 43.69
CA HIS A 110 -3.48 26.81 43.08
C HIS A 110 -3.97 27.04 41.64
N VAL A 111 -3.71 26.06 40.78
CA VAL A 111 -4.11 26.03 39.37
C VAL A 111 -4.91 24.75 39.13
N VAL A 112 -6.03 24.85 38.40
CA VAL A 112 -6.72 23.67 37.87
C VAL A 112 -6.42 23.57 36.39
N SER A 113 -5.91 22.43 35.92
CA SER A 113 -5.59 22.20 34.51
C SER A 113 -6.38 21.03 33.96
N ILE A 114 -6.69 21.02 32.67
CA ILE A 114 -7.04 19.77 31.98
C ILE A 114 -5.86 18.79 32.05
N SER A 115 -6.15 17.48 32.15
CA SER A 115 -5.11 16.45 32.25
C SER A 115 -4.40 16.17 30.92
N ASP A 116 -5.11 16.31 29.80
CA ASP A 116 -4.61 16.05 28.44
C ASP A 116 -4.01 17.34 27.85
N VAL A 117 -2.87 17.75 28.40
CA VAL A 117 -2.06 18.87 27.91
C VAL A 117 -0.76 18.36 27.30
N TYR A 118 -0.11 19.19 26.49
CA TYR A 118 1.25 18.91 26.02
C TYR A 118 2.18 18.44 27.15
N GLY A 119 2.93 17.36 26.93
CA GLY A 119 3.82 16.77 27.94
C GLY A 119 4.85 17.74 28.53
N GLY A 120 5.25 18.79 27.80
CA GLY A 120 6.10 19.86 28.34
C GLY A 120 5.38 20.75 29.36
N THR A 121 4.11 21.06 29.12
CA THR A 121 3.23 21.79 30.05
C THR A 121 3.03 21.00 31.34
N HIS A 122 2.69 19.72 31.23
CA HIS A 122 2.56 18.82 32.39
C HIS A 122 3.87 18.73 33.20
N ARG A 123 5.02 18.61 32.53
CA ARG A 123 6.34 18.60 33.19
C ARG A 123 6.62 19.91 33.94
N TYR A 124 6.28 21.06 33.35
CA TYR A 124 6.45 22.34 34.01
C TYR A 124 5.57 22.43 35.26
N PHE A 125 4.28 22.09 35.15
CA PHE A 125 3.32 22.08 36.26
C PHE A 125 3.76 21.20 37.43
N THR A 126 4.20 19.97 37.14
CA THR A 126 4.51 18.99 38.19
C THR A 126 5.90 19.13 38.80
N LYS A 127 6.88 19.70 38.07
CA LYS A 127 8.27 19.78 38.52
C LYS A 127 8.73 21.19 38.84
N VAL A 128 8.38 22.16 38.00
CA VAL A 128 8.90 23.53 38.12
C VAL A 128 7.95 24.40 38.94
N ALA A 129 6.66 24.43 38.61
CA ALA A 129 5.67 25.23 39.34
C ALA A 129 5.59 24.83 40.83
N SER A 130 5.61 23.52 41.12
CA SER A 130 5.66 23.01 42.49
C SER A 130 6.89 23.48 43.27
N ALA A 131 8.05 23.65 42.64
CA ALA A 131 9.26 24.16 43.30
C ALA A 131 9.15 25.65 43.64
N HIS A 132 8.28 26.39 42.95
CA HIS A 132 7.93 27.78 43.23
C HIS A 132 6.69 27.93 44.12
N ASN A 133 6.26 26.84 44.79
CA ASN A 133 5.09 26.81 45.65
C ASN A 133 3.77 27.17 44.92
N VAL A 134 3.66 26.79 43.64
CA VAL A 134 2.39 26.83 42.89
C VAL A 134 1.91 25.40 42.68
N HIS A 135 0.71 25.09 43.19
CA HIS A 135 0.15 23.75 43.14
C HIS A 135 -0.80 23.59 41.97
N VAL A 136 -0.80 22.42 41.33
CA VAL A 136 -1.64 22.14 40.16
C VAL A 136 -2.47 20.89 40.41
N THR A 137 -3.78 20.97 40.25
CA THR A 137 -4.70 19.82 40.21
C THR A 137 -5.14 19.60 38.76
N PHE A 138 -5.14 18.34 38.31
CA PHE A 138 -5.53 17.97 36.95
C PHE A 138 -6.93 17.38 36.91
N SER A 139 -7.74 17.79 35.94
CA SER A 139 -9.07 17.23 35.66
C SER A 139 -9.11 16.54 34.29
N PRO A 140 -9.63 15.31 34.19
CA PRO A 140 -9.88 14.65 32.91
C PRO A 140 -11.14 15.17 32.19
N SER A 141 -12.00 15.94 32.87
CA SER A 141 -13.26 16.45 32.34
C SER A 141 -13.59 17.79 32.98
N ILE A 142 -12.75 18.79 32.68
CA ILE A 142 -12.74 20.07 33.41
C ILE A 142 -14.09 20.79 33.40
N GLU A 143 -14.89 20.63 32.35
CA GLU A 143 -16.24 21.21 32.26
C GLU A 143 -17.22 20.68 33.32
N LEU A 144 -17.00 19.44 33.78
CA LEU A 144 -17.84 18.77 34.77
C LEU A 144 -17.29 18.97 36.18
N ASP A 145 -15.98 18.87 36.34
CA ASP A 145 -15.37 18.77 37.67
C ASP A 145 -14.98 20.14 38.28
N LEU A 146 -14.88 21.19 37.45
CA LEU A 146 -14.24 22.45 37.83
C LEU A 146 -14.83 23.07 39.11
N ALA A 147 -16.15 23.10 39.25
CA ALA A 147 -16.81 23.71 40.40
C ALA A 147 -16.37 23.07 41.74
N GLU A 148 -16.15 21.76 41.76
CA GLU A 148 -15.74 21.02 42.96
C GLU A 148 -14.22 21.09 43.19
N MET A 149 -13.44 21.38 42.14
CA MET A 149 -11.97 21.49 42.22
C MET A 149 -11.48 22.89 42.63
N ILE A 150 -12.35 23.89 42.63
CA ILE A 150 -12.04 25.24 43.07
C ILE A 150 -11.78 25.26 44.59
N ARG A 151 -10.70 25.94 44.98
CA ARG A 151 -10.26 26.16 46.36
C ARG A 151 -10.09 27.65 46.59
N PRO A 152 -10.05 28.15 47.85
CA PRO A 152 -9.84 29.56 48.14
C PRO A 152 -8.58 30.16 47.47
N GLU A 153 -7.53 29.35 47.35
CA GLU A 153 -6.26 29.70 46.71
C GLU A 153 -6.21 29.42 45.20
N THR A 154 -7.28 28.93 44.56
CA THR A 154 -7.31 28.76 43.09
C THR A 154 -7.28 30.13 42.42
N LYS A 155 -6.30 30.37 41.55
CA LYS A 155 -6.12 31.64 40.82
C LYS A 155 -6.10 31.51 39.31
N LEU A 156 -5.96 30.30 38.79
CA LEU A 156 -5.86 30.07 37.35
C LEU A 156 -6.51 28.74 36.94
N ILE A 157 -7.26 28.77 35.85
CA ILE A 157 -7.71 27.59 35.11
C ILE A 157 -6.93 27.51 33.81
N TRP A 158 -6.35 26.36 33.49
CA TRP A 158 -5.58 26.14 32.27
C TRP A 158 -6.24 25.07 31.39
N ILE A 159 -6.60 25.42 30.16
CA ILE A 159 -7.16 24.50 29.17
C ILE A 159 -6.35 24.49 27.87
N GLU A 160 -6.33 23.34 27.21
CA GLU A 160 -5.75 23.14 25.88
C GLU A 160 -6.85 22.49 25.02
N THR A 161 -7.31 23.17 23.97
CA THR A 161 -8.42 22.69 23.15
C THR A 161 -8.26 23.07 21.69
N PRO A 162 -8.00 22.11 20.77
CA PRO A 162 -7.98 20.66 20.98
C PRO A 162 -6.78 20.17 21.78
N SER A 163 -6.94 19.09 22.53
CA SER A 163 -5.83 18.45 23.25
C SER A 163 -4.87 17.70 22.33
N ASN A 164 -3.59 17.63 22.72
CA ASN A 164 -2.56 16.85 22.02
C ASN A 164 -2.29 15.49 22.71
N PRO A 165 -2.46 14.33 22.05
CA PRO A 165 -2.73 14.11 20.63
C PRO A 165 -4.17 13.68 20.31
N THR A 166 -5.07 13.63 21.30
CA THR A 166 -6.40 13.00 21.15
C THR A 166 -7.46 13.92 20.54
N LEU A 167 -7.17 15.22 20.42
CA LEU A 167 -8.05 16.23 19.83
C LEU A 167 -9.40 16.37 20.53
N SER A 168 -9.43 16.10 21.83
CA SER A 168 -10.59 16.38 22.67
C SER A 168 -10.83 17.89 22.74
N LEU A 169 -12.09 18.32 22.67
CA LEU A 169 -12.45 19.75 22.75
C LEU A 169 -13.12 20.06 24.07
N THR A 170 -12.82 21.25 24.59
CA THR A 170 -13.45 21.87 25.77
C THR A 170 -14.27 23.10 25.33
N ASP A 171 -15.51 23.27 25.81
CA ASP A 171 -16.29 24.49 25.61
C ASP A 171 -15.70 25.61 26.47
N ILE A 172 -14.94 26.50 25.83
CA ILE A 172 -14.20 27.59 26.49
C ILE A 172 -15.16 28.47 27.29
N ARG A 173 -16.35 28.74 26.73
CA ARG A 173 -17.33 29.63 27.35
C ARG A 173 -17.93 29.03 28.61
N ALA A 174 -18.17 27.71 28.61
CA ALA A 174 -18.65 27.02 29.79
C ALA A 174 -17.65 27.11 30.95
N VAL A 175 -16.37 26.80 30.68
CA VAL A 175 -15.28 26.88 31.66
C VAL A 175 -15.08 28.30 32.16
N SER A 176 -15.01 29.28 31.25
CA SER A 176 -14.83 30.69 31.60
C SER A 176 -15.91 31.20 32.53
N ARG A 177 -17.19 30.86 32.30
CA ARG A 177 -18.29 31.29 33.19
C ARG A 177 -18.08 30.79 34.63
N ILE A 178 -17.83 29.50 34.80
CA ILE A 178 -17.64 28.89 36.13
C ILE A 178 -16.43 29.51 36.85
N ALA A 179 -15.31 29.70 36.15
CA ALA A 179 -14.10 30.29 36.72
C ALA A 179 -14.34 31.75 37.15
N HIS A 180 -15.02 32.51 36.31
CA HIS A 180 -15.27 33.94 36.48
C HIS A 180 -16.25 34.25 37.62
N ASP A 181 -17.25 33.39 37.84
CA ASP A 181 -18.15 33.45 39.00
C ASP A 181 -17.38 33.37 40.34
N HIS A 182 -16.15 32.86 40.33
CA HIS A 182 -15.26 32.75 41.49
C HIS A 182 -14.06 33.71 41.44
N GLY A 183 -14.02 34.64 40.46
CA GLY A 183 -12.92 35.58 40.29
C GLY A 183 -11.59 34.94 39.85
N ILE A 184 -11.64 33.82 39.13
CA ILE A 184 -10.47 33.04 38.70
C ILE A 184 -10.19 33.27 37.21
N GLN A 185 -8.91 33.43 36.85
CA GLN A 185 -8.49 33.67 35.47
C GLN A 185 -8.48 32.38 34.63
N VAL A 186 -8.80 32.47 33.34
CA VAL A 186 -8.73 31.36 32.39
C VAL A 186 -7.66 31.57 31.33
N VAL A 187 -6.75 30.60 31.20
CA VAL A 187 -5.74 30.51 30.15
C VAL A 187 -6.11 29.41 29.16
N VAL A 188 -6.05 29.73 27.87
CA VAL A 188 -6.24 28.76 26.79
C VAL A 188 -4.97 28.64 25.96
N ASP A 189 -4.37 27.46 25.90
CA ASP A 189 -3.38 27.13 24.87
C ASP A 189 -4.10 26.84 23.55
N ASN A 190 -3.90 27.71 22.56
CA ASN A 190 -4.56 27.69 21.25
C ASN A 190 -3.59 27.31 20.12
N THR A 191 -2.46 26.69 20.47
CA THR A 191 -1.39 26.33 19.53
C THR A 191 -1.89 25.47 18.35
N PHE A 192 -2.82 24.54 18.59
CA PHE A 192 -3.29 23.56 17.59
C PHE A 192 -4.17 24.17 16.49
N LEU A 193 -4.86 25.27 16.78
CA LEU A 193 -5.81 25.89 15.85
C LEU A 193 -5.33 27.23 15.32
N SER A 194 -4.42 27.90 16.04
CA SER A 194 -3.96 29.26 15.77
C SER A 194 -5.12 30.28 15.86
N PRO A 195 -4.83 31.59 15.87
CA PRO A 195 -5.90 32.61 15.80
C PRO A 195 -6.73 32.55 14.50
N TYR A 196 -6.31 31.78 13.48
CA TYR A 196 -7.11 31.62 12.27
C TYR A 196 -8.36 30.78 12.51
N ILE A 197 -8.30 29.68 13.28
CA ILE A 197 -9.48 28.82 13.46
C ILE A 197 -10.22 29.16 14.76
N GLN A 198 -9.53 29.54 15.83
CA GLN A 198 -10.16 29.79 17.13
C GLN A 198 -9.58 31.05 17.76
N ASN A 199 -10.44 31.90 18.34
CA ASN A 199 -10.05 33.07 19.13
C ASN A 199 -10.61 32.91 20.56
N PRO A 200 -9.86 32.30 21.50
CA PRO A 200 -10.36 32.00 22.84
C PRO A 200 -10.86 33.21 23.64
N LEU A 201 -10.26 34.39 23.42
CA LEU A 201 -10.66 35.63 24.08
C LEU A 201 -12.12 35.99 23.74
N ASP A 202 -12.59 35.71 22.52
CA ASP A 202 -13.98 35.92 22.12
C ASP A 202 -14.97 35.00 22.87
N HIS A 203 -14.44 33.93 23.48
CA HIS A 203 -15.19 32.92 24.24
C HIS A 203 -15.10 33.10 25.75
N GLY A 204 -14.36 34.11 26.23
CA GLY A 204 -14.29 34.48 27.63
C GLY A 204 -12.99 34.11 28.32
N ALA A 205 -11.96 33.64 27.61
CA ALA A 205 -10.63 33.47 28.18
C ALA A 205 -10.00 34.83 28.54
N ASP A 206 -9.14 34.86 29.57
CA ASP A 206 -8.38 36.06 29.94
C ASP A 206 -7.04 36.14 29.21
N ILE A 207 -6.42 34.99 28.98
CA ILE A 207 -5.12 34.86 28.32
C ILE A 207 -5.20 33.73 27.29
N VAL A 208 -4.74 34.00 26.07
CA VAL A 208 -4.48 32.96 25.07
C VAL A 208 -2.98 32.79 24.86
N VAL A 209 -2.52 31.54 24.83
CA VAL A 209 -1.11 31.16 24.66
C VAL A 209 -0.93 30.45 23.32
N HIS A 210 0.21 30.70 22.68
CA HIS A 210 0.67 29.97 21.52
C HIS A 210 2.14 29.58 21.63
N SER A 211 2.46 28.35 21.23
CA SER A 211 3.78 28.04 20.70
C SER A 211 3.88 28.54 19.27
N VAL A 212 4.56 29.68 19.08
CA VAL A 212 4.76 30.32 17.77
C VAL A 212 5.50 29.40 16.81
N THR A 213 6.33 28.49 17.33
CA THR A 213 7.03 27.42 16.62
C THR A 213 6.16 26.61 15.68
N LYS A 214 4.86 26.53 15.96
CA LYS A 214 3.90 25.72 15.21
C LYS A 214 3.29 26.55 14.08
N TYR A 215 1.96 26.65 14.00
CA TYR A 215 1.28 27.28 12.87
C TYR A 215 1.62 28.75 12.65
N ILE A 216 1.83 29.54 13.71
CA ILE A 216 2.10 30.99 13.60
C ILE A 216 3.34 31.24 12.75
N ASN A 217 4.48 30.64 13.09
CA ASN A 217 5.66 30.65 12.22
C ASN A 217 5.42 29.78 10.98
N GLY A 218 5.16 28.48 11.18
CA GLY A 218 4.74 27.54 10.16
C GLY A 218 5.80 27.07 9.17
N HIS A 219 7.08 27.35 9.42
CA HIS A 219 8.20 26.98 8.56
C HIS A 219 9.26 26.13 9.28
N SER A 220 8.94 25.63 10.48
CA SER A 220 9.78 24.71 11.26
C SER A 220 11.22 25.20 11.54
N ASP A 221 11.41 26.52 11.61
CA ASP A 221 12.72 27.18 11.72
C ASP A 221 12.81 28.23 12.85
N VAL A 222 11.76 28.36 13.69
CA VAL A 222 11.72 29.33 14.81
C VAL A 222 11.22 28.68 16.10
N LEU A 223 11.93 28.86 17.22
CA LEU A 223 11.48 28.49 18.56
C LEU A 223 10.99 29.73 19.32
N MET A 224 9.68 29.88 19.53
CA MET A 224 9.09 31.07 20.17
C MET A 224 7.75 30.74 20.85
N GLY A 225 7.30 31.62 21.73
CA GLY A 225 5.95 31.62 22.29
C GLY A 225 5.37 33.03 22.39
N VAL A 226 4.07 33.13 22.59
CA VAL A 226 3.38 34.42 22.77
C VAL A 226 2.13 34.24 23.63
N ALA A 227 1.84 35.23 24.48
CA ALA A 227 0.59 35.34 25.22
C ALA A 227 -0.17 36.60 24.78
N ALA A 228 -1.46 36.50 24.48
CA ALA A 228 -2.31 37.66 24.15
C ALA A 228 -3.48 37.77 25.14
N PHE A 229 -3.84 39.01 25.50
CA PHE A 229 -4.83 39.30 26.55
C PHE A 229 -5.30 40.76 26.47
N ASN A 230 -6.34 41.10 27.26
CA ASN A 230 -6.98 42.42 27.23
C ASN A 230 -6.76 43.27 28.49
N SER A 231 -6.34 42.67 29.61
CA SER A 231 -6.23 43.37 30.90
C SER A 231 -4.96 44.22 31.01
N ASP A 232 -5.12 45.48 31.41
CA ASP A 232 -4.03 46.43 31.64
C ASP A 232 -3.15 45.99 32.83
N ALA A 233 -3.78 45.45 33.88
CA ALA A 233 -3.06 44.92 35.05
C ALA A 233 -2.23 43.67 34.69
N LEU A 234 -2.76 42.81 33.81
CA LEU A 234 -1.98 41.70 33.27
C LEU A 234 -0.81 42.20 32.42
N ASN A 235 -1.02 43.26 31.63
CA ASN A 235 0.03 43.84 30.80
C ASN A 235 1.20 44.35 31.66
N GLU A 236 0.90 45.13 32.70
CA GLU A 236 1.91 45.65 33.62
C GLU A 236 2.69 44.52 34.28
N ARG A 237 1.99 43.53 34.85
CA ARG A 237 2.60 42.39 35.55
C ARG A 237 3.46 41.53 34.61
N LEU A 238 2.92 41.12 33.47
CA LEU A 238 3.60 40.18 32.58
C LEU A 238 4.72 40.86 31.79
N SER A 239 4.60 42.15 31.43
CA SER A 239 5.68 42.89 30.77
C SER A 239 6.87 43.11 31.71
N PHE A 240 6.59 43.41 32.99
CA PHE A 240 7.62 43.48 34.00
C PHE A 240 8.38 42.15 34.12
N LEU A 241 7.66 41.03 34.19
CA LEU A 241 8.26 39.70 34.27
C LEU A 241 9.01 39.29 33.00
N GLN A 242 8.48 39.61 31.81
CA GLN A 242 9.16 39.40 30.53
C GLN A 242 10.56 40.04 30.53
N ASN A 243 10.65 41.28 31.02
CA ASN A 243 11.91 42.01 31.13
C ASN A 243 12.82 41.50 32.26
N ALA A 244 12.26 41.27 33.45
CA ALA A 244 13.00 40.92 34.66
C ALA A 244 13.56 39.48 34.61
N ILE A 245 12.78 38.53 34.10
CA ILE A 245 13.22 37.14 33.88
C ILE A 245 14.12 37.06 32.64
N GLY A 246 13.85 37.88 31.62
CA GLY A 246 14.65 37.94 30.41
C GLY A 246 14.40 36.78 29.44
N ALA A 247 13.27 36.07 29.55
CA ALA A 247 12.89 34.97 28.66
C ALA A 247 12.33 35.47 27.31
N VAL A 248 13.03 36.42 26.69
CA VAL A 248 12.62 37.11 25.47
C VAL A 248 13.16 36.42 24.21
N PRO A 249 12.42 36.47 23.09
CA PRO A 249 12.87 35.92 21.81
C PRO A 249 13.94 36.83 21.16
N GLY A 250 14.72 36.26 20.23
CA GLY A 250 15.62 37.05 19.40
C GLY A 250 14.85 37.96 18.43
N ALA A 251 15.43 39.11 18.08
CA ALA A 251 14.82 40.05 17.13
C ALA A 251 14.67 39.42 15.71
N PHE A 252 15.63 38.57 15.32
CA PHE A 252 15.57 37.82 14.08
C PHE A 252 14.42 36.80 14.07
N ASP A 253 14.24 36.07 15.17
CA ASP A 253 13.15 35.10 15.33
C ASP A 253 11.79 35.79 15.28
N CYS A 254 11.65 36.97 15.91
CA CYS A 254 10.43 37.77 15.83
C CYS A 254 10.10 38.17 14.40
N TRP A 255 11.12 38.58 13.64
CA TRP A 255 10.96 38.92 12.22
C TRP A 255 10.53 37.71 11.40
N LEU A 256 11.15 36.54 11.60
CA LEU A 256 10.75 35.29 10.93
C LEU A 256 9.33 34.86 11.30
N GLY A 257 8.98 34.88 12.60
CA GLY A 257 7.64 34.58 13.09
C GLY A 257 6.59 35.51 12.52
N HIS A 258 6.89 36.81 12.39
CA HIS A 258 6.01 37.79 11.74
C HIS A 258 5.87 37.54 10.24
N ARG A 259 6.96 37.18 9.56
CA ARG A 259 6.94 36.77 8.15
C ARG A 259 6.04 35.54 7.94
N GLY A 260 6.15 34.53 8.81
CA GLY A 260 5.31 33.33 8.79
C GLY A 260 3.83 33.63 9.06
N LEU A 261 3.55 34.52 10.01
CA LEU A 261 2.20 34.94 10.41
C LEU A 261 1.41 35.56 9.24
N LYS A 262 2.08 36.25 8.31
CA LYS A 262 1.45 36.87 7.13
C LYS A 262 0.77 35.84 6.21
N THR A 263 1.25 34.60 6.16
CA THR A 263 0.67 33.51 5.35
C THR A 263 -0.19 32.53 6.14
N LEU A 264 -0.35 32.73 7.47
CA LEU A 264 -1.07 31.84 8.37
C LEU A 264 -2.46 31.44 7.85
N HIS A 265 -3.22 32.42 7.38
CA HIS A 265 -4.60 32.22 6.90
C HIS A 265 -4.72 31.38 5.62
N LEU A 266 -3.67 31.35 4.80
CA LEU A 266 -3.62 30.50 3.62
C LEU A 266 -3.24 29.08 4.03
N ARG A 267 -2.16 28.97 4.82
CA ARG A 267 -1.58 27.68 5.23
C ARG A 267 -2.52 26.87 6.11
N VAL A 268 -3.12 27.48 7.14
CA VAL A 268 -4.01 26.77 8.07
C VAL A 268 -5.31 26.32 7.39
N ARG A 269 -5.82 27.11 6.44
CA ARG A 269 -6.98 26.73 5.64
C ARG A 269 -6.67 25.50 4.77
N GLU A 270 -5.52 25.50 4.09
CA GLU A 270 -5.10 24.38 3.25
C GLU A 270 -4.83 23.12 4.09
N ALA A 271 -4.07 23.25 5.17
CA ALA A 271 -3.81 22.16 6.12
C ALA A 271 -5.13 21.56 6.67
N SER A 272 -6.13 22.39 6.97
CA SER A 272 -7.44 21.91 7.43
C SER A 272 -8.24 21.20 6.32
N SER A 273 -8.13 21.66 5.07
CA SER A 273 -8.72 20.99 3.91
C SER A 273 -8.10 19.60 3.72
N ASN A 274 -6.77 19.52 3.73
CA ASN A 274 -6.01 18.27 3.61
C ASN A 274 -6.35 17.30 4.74
N ALA A 275 -6.32 17.76 5.99
CA ALA A 275 -6.69 16.94 7.15
C ALA A 275 -8.12 16.41 7.05
N THR A 276 -9.08 17.22 6.58
CA THR A 276 -10.47 16.77 6.38
C THR A 276 -10.56 15.65 5.34
N GLN A 277 -9.84 15.76 4.23
CA GLN A 277 -9.83 14.74 3.18
C GLN A 277 -9.24 13.42 3.68
N ILE A 278 -8.13 13.49 4.40
CA ILE A 278 -7.45 12.33 4.98
C ILE A 278 -8.29 11.69 6.09
N ALA A 279 -8.86 12.50 7.00
CA ALA A 279 -9.70 12.01 8.09
C ALA A 279 -10.90 11.20 7.57
N ARG A 280 -11.57 11.69 6.51
CA ARG A 280 -12.67 10.95 5.86
C ARG A 280 -12.21 9.65 5.21
N ALA A 281 -11.05 9.66 4.55
CA ALA A 281 -10.48 8.47 3.92
C ALA A 281 -10.14 7.40 4.98
N LEU A 282 -9.50 7.81 6.07
CA LEU A 282 -9.19 6.96 7.22
C LEU A 282 -10.46 6.42 7.89
N GLU A 283 -11.47 7.26 8.13
CA GLU A 283 -12.75 6.85 8.74
C GLU A 283 -13.48 5.80 7.91
N SER A 284 -13.37 5.87 6.58
CA SER A 284 -13.97 4.88 5.67
C SER A 284 -13.18 3.57 5.54
N SER A 285 -11.95 3.51 6.08
CA SER A 285 -11.06 2.37 5.86
C SER A 285 -11.31 1.22 6.84
N PRO A 286 -11.37 -0.04 6.36
CA PRO A 286 -11.49 -1.20 7.26
C PRO A 286 -10.23 -1.46 8.09
N HIS A 287 -9.12 -0.77 7.83
CA HIS A 287 -7.85 -0.92 8.56
C HIS A 287 -7.69 0.07 9.73
N VAL A 288 -8.67 0.95 9.92
CA VAL A 288 -8.70 1.94 11.01
C VAL A 288 -9.72 1.50 12.08
N ILE A 289 -9.37 1.70 13.35
CA ILE A 289 -10.23 1.43 14.50
C ILE A 289 -11.09 2.66 14.81
N SER A 290 -10.49 3.85 14.83
CA SER A 290 -11.15 5.12 15.10
C SER A 290 -10.33 6.30 14.57
N VAL A 291 -11.00 7.40 14.23
CA VAL A 291 -10.37 8.68 13.84
C VAL A 291 -10.79 9.76 14.82
N ASN A 292 -9.82 10.49 15.36
CA ASN A 292 -10.02 11.73 16.08
C ASN A 292 -9.77 12.89 15.12
N TYR A 293 -10.84 13.55 14.70
CA TYR A 293 -10.74 14.80 13.95
C TYR A 293 -11.97 15.68 14.26
N PRO A 294 -11.81 16.87 14.86
CA PRO A 294 -12.94 17.71 15.26
C PRO A 294 -13.89 18.10 14.12
N GLY A 295 -13.41 18.11 12.87
CA GLY A 295 -14.21 18.41 11.69
C GLY A 295 -15.12 17.26 11.21
N LEU A 296 -14.98 16.05 11.76
CA LEU A 296 -15.88 14.93 11.46
C LEU A 296 -17.15 14.99 12.30
N LYS A 297 -18.29 14.64 11.70
CA LYS A 297 -19.58 14.55 12.40
C LYS A 297 -19.60 13.48 13.49
N SER A 298 -18.77 12.44 13.34
CA SER A 298 -18.61 11.34 14.30
C SER A 298 -17.81 11.73 15.54
N HIS A 299 -17.09 12.86 15.52
CA HIS A 299 -16.30 13.31 16.65
C HIS A 299 -17.22 13.70 17.82
N LYS A 300 -16.93 13.19 19.02
CA LYS A 300 -17.79 13.37 20.22
C LYS A 300 -18.08 14.85 20.51
N SER A 301 -17.09 15.71 20.31
CA SER A 301 -17.20 17.15 20.56
C SER A 301 -17.42 17.98 19.29
N HIS A 302 -17.92 17.39 18.19
CA HIS A 302 -18.15 18.14 16.93
C HIS A 302 -19.06 19.37 17.13
N SER A 303 -20.04 19.28 18.04
CA SER A 303 -20.91 20.41 18.40
C SER A 303 -20.16 21.59 19.02
N VAL A 304 -19.07 21.35 19.74
CA VAL A 304 -18.18 22.39 20.28
C VAL A 304 -17.40 23.05 19.14
N ALA A 305 -16.86 22.27 18.20
CA ALA A 305 -16.20 22.81 17.02
C ALA A 305 -17.11 23.75 16.22
N LEU A 306 -18.37 23.36 16.00
CA LEU A 306 -19.37 24.20 15.31
C LEU A 306 -19.66 25.53 16.04
N LYS A 307 -19.56 25.54 17.37
CA LYS A 307 -19.79 26.74 18.18
C LYS A 307 -18.59 27.68 18.22
N GLN A 308 -17.37 27.14 18.34
CA GLN A 308 -16.19 27.94 18.69
C GLN A 308 -15.06 27.96 17.65
N HIS A 309 -15.12 27.13 16.60
CA HIS A 309 -14.16 27.17 15.48
C HIS A 309 -14.73 27.93 14.28
N ARG A 310 -13.87 28.63 13.54
CA ARG A 310 -14.21 29.27 12.27
C ARG A 310 -14.80 28.25 11.31
N ASP A 311 -16.05 28.49 10.90
CA ASP A 311 -16.80 27.63 9.97
C ASP A 311 -16.84 26.14 10.35
N GLY A 312 -16.66 25.81 11.65
CA GLY A 312 -16.57 24.42 12.12
C GLY A 312 -15.31 23.66 11.66
N MET A 313 -14.26 24.35 11.22
CA MET A 313 -13.02 23.74 10.76
C MET A 313 -12.36 22.89 11.87
N GLY A 314 -11.78 21.75 11.47
CA GLY A 314 -11.13 20.81 12.38
C GLY A 314 -9.65 21.11 12.67
N GLY A 315 -9.01 21.99 11.90
CA GLY A 315 -7.56 22.21 11.95
C GLY A 315 -6.78 21.24 11.08
N GLY A 316 -5.46 21.41 11.02
CA GLY A 316 -4.56 20.54 10.25
C GLY A 316 -4.03 19.33 11.02
N MET A 317 -4.53 19.11 12.23
CA MET A 317 -4.14 17.98 13.08
C MET A 317 -5.23 16.91 13.08
N LEU A 318 -4.84 15.65 12.94
CA LEU A 318 -5.71 14.49 13.16
C LEU A 318 -4.93 13.39 13.89
N SER A 319 -5.63 12.49 14.58
CA SER A 319 -5.04 11.23 15.03
C SER A 319 -5.99 10.08 14.73
N PHE A 320 -5.44 8.87 14.58
CA PHE A 320 -6.24 7.69 14.31
C PHE A 320 -5.59 6.46 14.92
N ARG A 321 -6.42 5.47 15.25
CA ARG A 321 -5.97 4.17 15.75
C ARG A 321 -5.92 3.18 14.60
N ILE A 322 -4.75 2.59 14.35
CA ILE A 322 -4.54 1.62 13.27
C ILE A 322 -4.76 0.18 13.76
N LYS A 323 -5.36 -0.68 12.93
CA LYS A 323 -5.39 -2.13 13.21
C LYS A 323 -3.98 -2.73 13.10
N GLY A 324 -3.71 -3.81 13.82
CA GLY A 324 -2.38 -4.45 13.84
C GLY A 324 -1.45 -3.94 14.94
N GLY A 325 -1.91 -3.01 15.79
CA GLY A 325 -1.23 -2.64 17.02
C GLY A 325 0.01 -1.75 16.80
N GLN A 326 0.91 -1.77 17.78
CA GLN A 326 2.11 -0.92 17.79
C GLN A 326 2.99 -1.10 16.56
N GLN A 327 3.14 -2.33 16.07
CA GLN A 327 3.99 -2.61 14.93
C GLN A 327 3.44 -1.98 13.65
N ALA A 328 2.13 -2.10 13.41
CA ALA A 328 1.47 -1.44 12.28
C ALA A 328 1.56 0.09 12.37
N ALA A 329 1.43 0.68 13.57
CA ALA A 329 1.62 2.13 13.74
C ALA A 329 3.04 2.59 13.36
N LYS A 330 4.07 1.83 13.75
CA LYS A 330 5.46 2.10 13.36
C LYS A 330 5.68 1.92 11.86
N ASP A 331 5.14 0.85 11.30
CA ASP A 331 5.29 0.53 9.87
C ASP A 331 4.53 1.54 9.00
N PHE A 332 3.37 2.03 9.44
CA PHE A 332 2.65 3.12 8.76
C PHE A 332 3.54 4.34 8.59
N CYS A 333 4.15 4.84 9.67
CA CYS A 333 5.06 5.97 9.63
C CYS A 333 6.32 5.73 8.78
N LYS A 334 6.73 4.47 8.62
CA LYS A 334 7.87 4.07 7.78
C LYS A 334 7.51 4.00 6.30
N TYR A 335 6.27 3.65 5.98
CA TYR A 335 5.82 3.42 4.62
C TYR A 335 5.25 4.67 3.95
N THR A 336 4.96 5.74 4.70
CA THR A 336 4.71 7.05 4.09
C THR A 336 5.93 7.53 3.33
N ASN A 337 5.70 8.08 2.14
CA ASN A 337 6.75 8.63 1.28
C ASN A 337 6.78 10.16 1.28
N ILE A 338 5.67 10.80 1.66
CA ILE A 338 5.52 12.25 1.73
C ILE A 338 5.61 12.72 3.18
N PHE A 339 4.90 12.04 4.09
CA PHE A 339 4.95 12.38 5.51
C PHE A 339 6.32 12.08 6.10
N THR A 340 6.91 13.09 6.74
CA THR A 340 8.17 12.92 7.47
C THR A 340 7.90 12.42 8.89
N LEU A 341 8.55 11.32 9.27
CA LEU A 341 8.52 10.83 10.65
C LEU A 341 9.35 11.76 11.55
N ALA A 342 8.68 12.64 12.29
CA ALA A 342 9.32 13.61 13.18
C ALA A 342 8.37 14.08 14.29
N GLU A 343 8.94 14.57 15.39
CA GLU A 343 8.18 15.35 16.36
C GLU A 343 7.84 16.76 15.80
N SER A 344 6.98 17.50 16.51
CA SER A 344 6.42 18.80 16.12
C SER A 344 5.24 18.72 15.14
N LEU A 345 4.72 19.89 14.73
CA LEU A 345 3.50 20.06 13.96
C LEU A 345 3.35 21.49 13.41
N GLY A 346 2.41 21.67 12.49
CA GLY A 346 1.94 22.98 12.02
C GLY A 346 2.88 23.70 11.04
N GLY A 347 3.89 22.98 10.53
CA GLY A 347 4.73 23.40 9.41
C GLY A 347 4.00 23.38 8.07
N VAL A 348 4.70 23.75 7.00
CA VAL A 348 4.20 23.61 5.62
C VAL A 348 4.28 22.15 5.13
N GLU A 349 5.21 21.40 5.69
CA GLU A 349 5.45 19.99 5.46
C GLU A 349 4.56 19.10 6.34
N SER A 350 4.13 17.99 5.76
CA SER A 350 3.34 16.97 6.43
C SER A 350 4.21 16.09 7.33
N LEU A 351 3.81 15.93 8.60
CA LEU A 351 4.52 15.13 9.60
C LEU A 351 3.65 14.00 10.16
N VAL A 352 4.30 12.91 10.56
CA VAL A 352 3.65 11.76 11.20
C VAL A 352 4.45 11.30 12.42
N GLU A 353 3.78 10.86 13.48
CA GLU A 353 4.44 10.24 14.63
C GLU A 353 3.56 9.17 15.30
N VAL A 354 4.20 8.34 16.14
CA VAL A 354 3.52 7.44 17.09
C VAL A 354 3.69 8.03 18.50
N PRO A 355 2.70 8.74 19.05
CA PRO A 355 2.87 9.49 20.30
C PRO A 355 3.36 8.63 21.47
N SER A 356 2.87 7.39 21.59
CA SER A 356 3.24 6.49 22.71
C SER A 356 4.73 6.13 22.75
N SER A 357 5.41 6.19 21.60
CA SER A 357 6.84 5.87 21.45
C SER A 357 7.72 7.11 21.26
N MET A 358 7.12 8.30 21.18
CA MET A 358 7.79 9.57 20.89
C MET A 358 7.36 10.62 21.93
N THR A 359 6.47 11.54 21.57
CA THR A 359 6.08 12.71 22.38
C THR A 359 5.52 12.40 23.76
N HIS A 360 4.99 11.20 23.98
CA HIS A 360 4.39 10.75 25.23
C HIS A 360 5.13 9.55 25.85
N ALA A 361 6.31 9.16 25.34
CA ALA A 361 7.04 7.99 25.82
C ALA A 361 7.36 8.01 27.33
N GLY A 362 7.50 9.22 27.92
CA GLY A 362 7.80 9.42 29.34
C GLY A 362 6.61 9.25 30.30
N ILE A 363 5.38 9.05 29.81
CA ILE A 363 4.19 8.84 30.66
C ILE A 363 3.95 7.32 30.81
N PRO A 364 3.64 6.78 32.01
CA PRO A 364 3.34 5.36 32.19
C PRO A 364 2.20 4.87 31.29
N ARG A 365 2.29 3.63 30.79
CA ARG A 365 1.34 3.07 29.82
C ARG A 365 -0.13 3.18 30.26
N GLU A 366 -0.44 2.80 31.49
CA GLU A 366 -1.80 2.88 32.04
C GLU A 366 -2.36 4.31 32.00
N SER A 367 -1.56 5.30 32.41
CA SER A 367 -1.94 6.71 32.38
C SER A 367 -2.13 7.25 30.95
N ARG A 368 -1.31 6.78 29.99
CA ARG A 368 -1.46 7.14 28.56
C ARG A 368 -2.73 6.57 27.96
N GLU A 369 -2.99 5.28 28.18
CA GLU A 369 -4.17 4.61 27.64
C GLU A 369 -5.46 5.18 28.24
N ALA A 370 -5.45 5.55 29.53
CA ALA A 370 -6.56 6.27 30.17
C ALA A 370 -6.84 7.63 29.52
N ALA A 371 -5.82 8.31 29.01
CA ALA A 371 -5.93 9.54 28.24
C ALA A 371 -6.23 9.31 26.73
N GLY A 372 -6.42 8.07 26.29
CA GLY A 372 -6.68 7.74 24.89
C GLY A 372 -5.44 7.63 24.00
N VAL A 373 -4.24 7.66 24.58
CA VAL A 373 -2.96 7.52 23.87
C VAL A 373 -2.50 6.06 23.88
N PHE A 374 -3.07 5.30 22.94
CA PHE A 374 -2.77 3.87 22.75
C PHE A 374 -1.49 3.66 21.93
N ASP A 375 -0.90 2.47 22.02
CA ASP A 375 0.29 2.10 21.24
C ASP A 375 0.03 2.00 19.73
N ASP A 376 -1.23 1.93 19.32
CA ASP A 376 -1.68 1.95 17.92
C ASP A 376 -2.17 3.32 17.45
N LEU A 377 -2.01 4.37 18.26
CA LEU A 377 -2.38 5.73 17.90
C LEU A 377 -1.28 6.34 17.02
N VAL A 378 -1.66 6.85 15.85
CA VAL A 378 -0.82 7.65 14.96
C VAL A 378 -1.34 9.08 14.97
N ARG A 379 -0.44 10.06 15.13
CA ARG A 379 -0.76 11.49 14.95
C ARG A 379 -0.22 11.95 13.60
N VAL A 380 -1.04 12.73 12.90
CA VAL A 380 -0.71 13.35 11.62
C VAL A 380 -0.85 14.86 11.74
N SER A 381 0.19 15.58 11.32
CA SER A 381 0.16 17.03 11.06
C SER A 381 0.13 17.22 9.56
N CYS A 382 -1.01 17.59 8.99
CA CYS A 382 -1.13 17.84 7.56
C CYS A 382 -0.50 19.20 7.21
N GLY A 383 0.38 19.17 6.22
CA GLY A 383 0.95 20.34 5.58
C GLY A 383 0.06 20.88 4.47
N ILE A 384 0.69 21.59 3.54
CA ILE A 384 0.04 22.30 2.43
C ILE A 384 0.35 21.69 1.05
N GLU A 385 0.82 20.45 1.02
CA GLU A 385 1.01 19.69 -0.22
C GLU A 385 -0.35 19.40 -0.91
N ASP A 386 -0.30 18.87 -2.13
CA ASP A 386 -1.50 18.46 -2.85
C ASP A 386 -2.27 17.37 -2.08
N GLY A 387 -3.50 17.68 -1.66
CA GLY A 387 -4.29 16.80 -0.80
C GLY A 387 -4.58 15.41 -1.38
N ALA A 388 -4.61 15.28 -2.71
CA ALA A 388 -4.77 14.00 -3.39
C ALA A 388 -3.55 13.08 -3.17
N ASP A 389 -2.35 13.65 -3.19
CA ASP A 389 -1.10 12.90 -2.99
C ASP A 389 -0.96 12.47 -1.54
N LEU A 390 -1.27 13.36 -0.59
CA LEU A 390 -1.29 13.02 0.84
C LEU A 390 -2.29 11.89 1.14
N LYS A 391 -3.49 11.96 0.57
CA LYS A 391 -4.50 10.89 0.71
C LYS A 391 -3.99 9.57 0.14
N ALA A 392 -3.39 9.58 -1.05
CA ALA A 392 -2.86 8.37 -1.67
C ALA A 392 -1.74 7.76 -0.85
N ASP A 393 -0.82 8.58 -0.32
CA ASP A 393 0.28 8.13 0.52
C ASP A 393 -0.21 7.53 1.85
N VAL A 394 -1.19 8.16 2.50
CA VAL A 394 -1.82 7.60 3.71
C VAL A 394 -2.49 6.27 3.44
N LEU A 395 -3.27 6.15 2.36
CA LEU A 395 -3.99 4.90 2.07
C LEU A 395 -3.05 3.75 1.72
N GLN A 396 -1.99 4.00 0.93
CA GLN A 396 -1.01 2.96 0.62
C GLN A 396 -0.21 2.56 1.86
N ALA A 397 0.21 3.53 2.70
CA ALA A 397 0.96 3.25 3.91
C ALA A 397 0.11 2.46 4.92
N LEU A 398 -1.17 2.81 5.06
CA LEU A 398 -2.13 2.11 5.90
C LEU A 398 -2.32 0.67 5.46
N GLU A 399 -2.59 0.45 4.17
CA GLU A 399 -2.76 -0.89 3.63
C GLU A 399 -1.49 -1.72 3.82
N LYS A 400 -0.33 -1.16 3.50
CA LYS A 400 0.96 -1.84 3.64
C LYS A 400 1.33 -2.11 5.11
N ALA A 401 0.99 -1.24 6.04
CA ALA A 401 1.27 -1.43 7.45
C ALA A 401 0.42 -2.55 8.08
N VAL A 402 -0.81 -2.75 7.59
CA VAL A 402 -1.75 -3.72 8.17
C VAL A 402 -1.72 -5.07 7.44
N ILE A 403 -1.56 -5.04 6.12
CA ILE A 403 -1.60 -6.23 5.25
C ILE A 403 -0.20 -6.62 4.76
N GLY A 404 0.79 -5.73 4.83
CA GLY A 404 2.15 -6.01 4.36
C GLY A 404 2.76 -7.26 4.97
N GLN A 405 3.46 -8.00 4.13
CA GLN A 405 3.88 -9.35 4.48
C GLN A 405 5.22 -9.38 5.20
N LYS A 406 5.32 -10.17 6.28
CA LYS A 406 6.63 -10.53 6.86
C LYS A 406 7.46 -11.24 5.77
N HIS A 407 8.66 -10.73 5.52
CA HIS A 407 9.63 -11.35 4.61
C HIS A 407 10.61 -12.24 5.38
N SER A 408 11.19 -13.20 4.68
CA SER A 408 12.19 -14.11 5.18
C SER A 408 13.56 -13.43 5.30
N THR A 409 14.31 -13.75 6.36
CA THR A 409 15.69 -13.28 6.55
C THR A 409 16.76 -14.24 6.02
N SER A 410 16.39 -15.47 5.68
CA SER A 410 17.24 -16.50 5.08
C SER A 410 16.41 -17.44 4.21
N ASP A 411 17.05 -18.32 3.43
CA ASP A 411 16.37 -19.36 2.64
C ASP A 411 15.74 -20.48 3.50
N THR A 412 15.92 -20.43 4.83
CA THR A 412 15.33 -21.36 5.82
C THR A 412 14.26 -20.71 6.72
N ASP A 413 14.04 -19.40 6.61
CA ASP A 413 13.07 -18.66 7.42
C ASP A 413 11.67 -18.77 6.80
N ASP A 414 10.94 -19.82 7.19
CA ASP A 414 9.58 -20.13 6.76
C ASP A 414 8.59 -19.02 7.15
N VAL A 415 7.97 -18.37 6.15
CA VAL A 415 6.92 -17.37 6.34
C VAL A 415 5.55 -17.85 5.86
N SER A 416 5.34 -19.15 5.63
CA SER A 416 4.08 -19.72 5.11
C SER A 416 2.86 -19.30 5.93
N ALA A 417 2.95 -19.39 7.27
CA ALA A 417 1.84 -19.00 8.16
C ALA A 417 1.54 -17.49 8.07
N ALA A 418 2.59 -16.67 7.99
CA ALA A 418 2.43 -15.23 7.84
C ALA A 418 1.83 -14.90 6.46
N PHE A 419 2.23 -15.60 5.40
CA PHE A 419 1.73 -15.38 4.03
C PHE A 419 0.24 -15.69 3.95
N LEU A 420 -0.19 -16.79 4.59
CA LEU A 420 -1.60 -17.15 4.72
C LEU A 420 -2.40 -16.07 5.46
N ASP A 421 -1.89 -15.60 6.60
CA ASP A 421 -2.51 -14.52 7.38
C ASP A 421 -2.59 -13.20 6.59
N GLY A 422 -1.56 -12.87 5.81
CA GLY A 422 -1.57 -11.71 4.90
C GLY A 422 -2.67 -11.81 3.86
N LEU A 423 -2.86 -12.97 3.24
CA LEU A 423 -3.97 -13.22 2.31
C LEU A 423 -5.34 -13.18 3.00
N MET A 424 -5.47 -13.69 4.22
CA MET A 424 -6.71 -13.59 5.00
C MET A 424 -7.07 -12.13 5.29
N LYS A 425 -6.09 -11.28 5.60
CA LYS A 425 -6.28 -9.84 5.82
C LYS A 425 -6.55 -9.05 4.54
N ALA A 426 -5.95 -9.46 3.42
CA ALA A 426 -6.16 -8.87 2.11
C ALA A 426 -7.52 -9.25 1.50
N ASN A 427 -8.17 -10.30 2.02
CA ASN A 427 -9.42 -10.79 1.47
C ASN A 427 -10.53 -9.71 1.53
N ASN A 428 -11.42 -9.69 0.53
CA ASN A 428 -12.53 -8.74 0.38
C ASN A 428 -12.09 -7.31 0.03
N GLY A 429 -11.26 -7.18 -1.00
CA GLY A 429 -10.88 -5.93 -1.65
C GLY A 429 -9.51 -5.37 -1.24
N GLY A 430 -8.79 -6.04 -0.35
CA GLY A 430 -7.48 -5.62 0.13
C GLY A 430 -6.32 -6.12 -0.72
N ARG A 431 -5.14 -5.52 -0.50
CA ARG A 431 -3.91 -5.84 -1.21
C ARG A 431 -2.79 -6.36 -0.31
N LEU A 432 -2.29 -7.54 -0.62
CA LEU A 432 -1.06 -8.09 -0.06
C LEU A 432 0.16 -7.56 -0.84
N TYR A 433 1.12 -6.97 -0.12
CA TYR A 433 2.37 -6.45 -0.71
C TYR A 433 3.53 -7.40 -0.43
N LEU A 434 4.21 -7.81 -1.50
CA LEU A 434 5.45 -8.59 -1.47
C LEU A 434 6.56 -7.77 -2.13
N ASP A 435 7.33 -7.08 -1.30
CA ASP A 435 8.20 -5.97 -1.71
C ASP A 435 9.41 -6.41 -2.54
N LYS A 436 9.82 -5.52 -3.46
CA LYS A 436 11.03 -5.69 -4.27
C LYS A 436 12.27 -5.92 -3.39
N GLY A 437 13.08 -6.90 -3.78
CA GLY A 437 14.31 -7.27 -3.05
C GLY A 437 14.07 -8.06 -1.76
N LYS A 438 12.82 -8.42 -1.46
CA LYS A 438 12.48 -9.31 -0.34
C LYS A 438 12.19 -10.73 -0.83
N LYS A 439 12.55 -11.71 0.00
CA LYS A 439 12.21 -13.12 -0.20
C LYS A 439 11.10 -13.54 0.75
N TYR A 440 10.25 -14.45 0.28
CA TYR A 440 9.15 -15.03 1.03
C TYR A 440 9.24 -16.56 0.88
N ILE A 441 9.90 -17.20 1.83
CA ILE A 441 10.12 -18.66 1.81
C ILE A 441 8.84 -19.37 2.24
N ILE A 442 8.35 -20.26 1.36
CA ILE A 442 7.20 -21.12 1.62
C ILE A 442 7.72 -22.54 1.86
N ALA A 443 7.62 -23.00 3.11
CA ALA A 443 8.06 -24.32 3.54
C ALA A 443 6.91 -25.24 3.96
N ARG A 444 5.65 -24.78 3.87
CA ARG A 444 4.46 -25.54 4.25
C ARG A 444 3.40 -25.43 3.18
N LYS A 445 2.59 -26.47 3.03
CA LYS A 445 1.48 -26.44 2.07
C LYS A 445 0.41 -25.42 2.48
N LEU A 446 -0.14 -24.70 1.52
CA LEU A 446 -1.13 -23.64 1.76
C LEU A 446 -2.45 -23.89 1.02
N ASP A 447 -3.55 -23.96 1.77
CA ASP A 447 -4.90 -23.97 1.22
C ASP A 447 -5.39 -22.52 1.07
N LEU A 448 -5.46 -22.04 -0.17
CA LEU A 448 -5.88 -20.68 -0.52
C LEU A 448 -7.23 -20.71 -1.24
N THR A 449 -8.10 -21.66 -0.91
CA THR A 449 -9.43 -21.80 -1.55
C THR A 449 -10.50 -20.84 -1.03
N PHE A 450 -10.16 -20.04 0.00
CA PHE A 450 -11.08 -19.10 0.66
C PHE A 450 -11.12 -17.70 0.02
N LEU A 451 -10.36 -17.46 -1.05
CA LEU A 451 -10.12 -16.11 -1.57
C LEU A 451 -11.37 -15.53 -2.24
N ASN A 452 -11.61 -14.25 -2.00
CA ASN A 452 -12.79 -13.52 -2.45
C ASN A 452 -12.41 -12.04 -2.61
N ASP A 453 -12.18 -11.60 -3.84
CA ASP A 453 -11.72 -10.23 -4.17
C ASP A 453 -10.41 -9.90 -3.46
N VAL A 454 -9.28 -10.29 -4.05
CA VAL A 454 -7.96 -10.11 -3.43
C VAL A 454 -6.91 -9.70 -4.45
N TYR A 455 -6.05 -8.77 -4.04
CA TYR A 455 -4.97 -8.24 -4.86
C TYR A 455 -3.62 -8.62 -4.25
N ILE A 456 -2.74 -9.23 -5.03
CA ILE A 456 -1.39 -9.60 -4.60
C ILE A 456 -0.41 -8.84 -5.48
N ARG A 457 0.25 -7.84 -4.90
CA ARG A 457 1.34 -7.11 -5.55
C ARG A 457 2.66 -7.83 -5.27
N LEU A 458 3.10 -8.64 -6.22
CA LEU A 458 4.34 -9.42 -6.16
C LEU A 458 5.46 -8.70 -6.93
N ASP A 459 6.32 -7.99 -6.19
CA ASP A 459 7.54 -7.35 -6.71
C ASP A 459 8.83 -8.03 -6.19
N GLY A 460 8.74 -8.81 -5.11
CA GLY A 460 9.81 -9.64 -4.53
C GLY A 460 9.90 -11.06 -5.10
N GLU A 461 10.45 -11.99 -4.33
CA GLU A 461 10.56 -13.42 -4.68
C GLU A 461 9.81 -14.30 -3.68
N ILE A 462 8.79 -15.02 -4.13
CA ILE A 462 8.26 -16.18 -3.39
C ILE A 462 9.13 -17.37 -3.78
N LYS A 463 9.71 -18.07 -2.81
CA LYS A 463 10.56 -19.24 -3.08
C LYS A 463 10.14 -20.43 -2.22
N PHE A 464 9.92 -21.58 -2.86
CA PHE A 464 9.61 -22.82 -2.16
C PHE A 464 10.88 -23.48 -1.62
N THR A 465 10.78 -24.17 -0.48
CA THR A 465 11.89 -24.99 0.02
C THR A 465 12.11 -26.21 -0.88
N ASP A 466 13.35 -26.70 -0.92
CA ASP A 466 13.79 -27.87 -1.67
C ASP A 466 13.60 -29.20 -0.91
N ASP A 467 12.81 -29.21 0.18
CA ASP A 467 12.54 -30.41 0.97
C ASP A 467 11.57 -31.36 0.26
N ILE A 468 12.09 -32.14 -0.68
CA ILE A 468 11.33 -33.12 -1.45
C ILE A 468 10.62 -34.11 -0.51
N THR A 469 11.28 -34.52 0.58
CA THR A 469 10.70 -35.49 1.53
C THR A 469 9.44 -34.92 2.16
N TYR A 470 9.50 -33.67 2.62
CA TYR A 470 8.34 -32.96 3.14
C TYR A 470 7.24 -32.85 2.09
N TRP A 471 7.53 -32.37 0.88
CA TRP A 471 6.52 -32.12 -0.15
C TRP A 471 5.88 -33.42 -0.67
N GLN A 472 6.63 -34.51 -0.79
CA GLN A 472 6.06 -35.83 -1.12
C GLN A 472 5.10 -36.33 -0.03
N ALA A 473 5.34 -36.00 1.24
CA ALA A 473 4.46 -36.36 2.35
C ALA A 473 3.31 -35.36 2.59
N ASN A 474 3.52 -34.07 2.28
CA ASN A 474 2.65 -32.95 2.65
C ASN A 474 2.31 -32.12 1.42
N HIS A 475 1.26 -32.53 0.71
CA HIS A 475 0.79 -31.85 -0.49
C HIS A 475 -0.73 -31.83 -0.59
N PHE A 476 -1.23 -31.17 -1.63
CA PHE A 476 -2.57 -31.36 -2.16
C PHE A 476 -2.48 -32.30 -3.37
N ALA A 477 -3.19 -33.42 -3.34
CA ALA A 477 -3.11 -34.43 -4.40
C ALA A 477 -4.25 -34.22 -5.40
N HIS A 478 -3.94 -34.35 -6.68
CA HIS A 478 -4.92 -34.43 -7.75
C HIS A 478 -4.76 -35.78 -8.49
N PRO A 479 -5.86 -36.50 -8.78
CA PRO A 479 -5.78 -37.84 -9.36
C PRO A 479 -5.23 -37.85 -10.79
N PHE A 480 -5.46 -36.77 -11.55
CA PHE A 480 -4.92 -36.64 -12.91
C PHE A 480 -3.39 -36.68 -12.88
N GLN A 481 -2.83 -37.69 -13.54
CA GLN A 481 -1.40 -37.92 -13.72
C GLN A 481 -0.54 -37.88 -12.44
N LYS A 482 -1.11 -38.24 -11.28
CA LYS A 482 -0.43 -38.22 -9.96
C LYS A 482 0.16 -36.85 -9.59
N SER A 483 -0.51 -35.77 -10.00
CA SER A 483 -0.07 -34.41 -9.72
C SER A 483 -0.29 -34.02 -8.26
N ILE A 484 0.63 -33.21 -7.75
CA ILE A 484 0.58 -32.65 -6.41
C ILE A 484 0.86 -31.17 -6.45
N ALA A 485 0.30 -30.39 -5.53
CA ALA A 485 0.58 -28.96 -5.43
C ALA A 485 1.04 -28.57 -4.03
N PHE A 486 1.93 -27.59 -3.98
CA PHE A 486 2.39 -26.97 -2.74
C PHE A 486 1.32 -26.06 -2.14
N TRP A 487 0.51 -25.44 -3.00
CA TRP A 487 -0.61 -24.61 -2.62
C TRP A 487 -1.72 -24.71 -3.66
N VAL A 488 -2.95 -24.37 -3.26
CA VAL A 488 -4.12 -24.40 -4.16
C VAL A 488 -4.86 -23.08 -4.06
N TRP A 489 -4.95 -22.36 -5.17
CA TRP A 489 -5.65 -21.08 -5.28
C TRP A 489 -7.10 -21.31 -5.72
N GLY A 490 -8.07 -20.94 -4.88
CA GLY A 490 -9.49 -21.12 -5.16
C GLY A 490 -10.34 -19.96 -4.65
N GLY A 491 -11.60 -19.91 -5.07
CA GLY A 491 -12.52 -18.82 -4.76
C GLY A 491 -12.75 -17.88 -5.94
N LYS A 492 -12.88 -16.56 -5.72
CA LYS A 492 -13.20 -15.61 -6.81
C LYS A 492 -12.44 -14.30 -6.76
N ASP A 493 -12.26 -13.70 -7.93
CA ASP A 493 -11.70 -12.36 -8.13
C ASP A 493 -10.28 -12.23 -7.54
N ILE A 494 -9.35 -13.05 -8.04
CA ILE A 494 -7.96 -13.14 -7.56
C ILE A 494 -7.05 -12.45 -8.58
N LYS A 495 -6.34 -11.40 -8.17
CA LYS A 495 -5.40 -10.68 -9.05
C LYS A 495 -3.98 -10.69 -8.49
N ILE A 496 -3.06 -11.32 -9.21
CA ILE A 496 -1.63 -11.36 -8.88
C ILE A 496 -0.88 -10.54 -9.92
N TYR A 497 -0.15 -9.51 -9.49
CA TYR A 497 0.53 -8.62 -10.43
C TYR A 497 1.80 -8.00 -9.86
N GLY A 498 2.70 -7.56 -10.73
CA GLY A 498 3.94 -6.89 -10.34
C GLY A 498 5.08 -7.24 -11.28
N SER A 499 6.31 -7.17 -10.77
CA SER A 499 7.52 -7.58 -11.52
C SER A 499 8.34 -8.67 -10.81
N GLY A 500 7.74 -9.32 -9.81
CA GLY A 500 8.40 -10.29 -8.95
C GLY A 500 8.46 -11.70 -9.52
N THR A 501 8.94 -12.64 -8.70
CA THR A 501 9.22 -14.01 -9.10
C THR A 501 8.50 -15.02 -8.19
N MET A 502 7.89 -16.05 -8.79
CA MET A 502 7.50 -17.30 -8.14
C MET A 502 8.54 -18.37 -8.48
N ASN A 503 9.40 -18.69 -7.52
CA ASN A 503 10.50 -19.62 -7.68
C ASN A 503 10.18 -20.97 -7.04
N GLY A 504 10.02 -21.99 -7.86
CA GLY A 504 9.71 -23.33 -7.42
C GLY A 504 10.90 -24.11 -6.85
N ASN A 505 12.12 -23.57 -6.95
CA ASN A 505 13.35 -24.18 -6.45
C ASN A 505 13.59 -25.60 -7.00
N GLY A 506 13.35 -25.77 -8.31
CA GLY A 506 13.24 -27.07 -8.99
C GLY A 506 14.51 -27.91 -9.14
N GLN A 507 15.71 -27.39 -8.83
CA GLN A 507 16.97 -28.11 -9.14
C GLN A 507 17.02 -29.51 -8.53
N VAL A 508 16.70 -29.63 -7.23
CA VAL A 508 16.69 -30.92 -6.53
C VAL A 508 15.68 -31.90 -7.15
N TRP A 509 14.60 -31.39 -7.73
CA TRP A 509 13.57 -32.19 -8.40
C TRP A 509 14.08 -32.71 -9.73
N TYR A 510 14.75 -31.86 -10.53
CA TYR A 510 15.35 -32.29 -11.79
C TYR A 510 16.36 -33.42 -11.57
N ASP A 511 17.23 -33.28 -10.57
CA ASP A 511 18.20 -34.31 -10.19
C ASP A 511 17.50 -35.60 -9.71
N GLY A 512 16.42 -35.47 -8.92
CA GLY A 512 15.62 -36.59 -8.44
C GLY A 512 14.89 -37.35 -9.55
N PHE A 513 14.37 -36.65 -10.56
CA PHE A 513 13.69 -37.23 -11.72
C PHE A 513 14.66 -37.76 -12.78
N SER A 514 15.95 -37.44 -12.71
CA SER A 514 16.93 -37.82 -13.72
C SER A 514 16.94 -39.33 -13.99
N GLY A 515 16.80 -39.70 -15.27
CA GLY A 515 16.76 -41.10 -15.71
C GLY A 515 15.48 -41.87 -15.40
N ARG A 516 14.44 -41.22 -14.86
CA ARG A 516 13.14 -41.84 -14.54
C ARG A 516 12.06 -41.35 -15.50
N GLU A 517 11.14 -42.23 -15.85
CA GLU A 517 9.94 -41.86 -16.61
C GLU A 517 8.84 -41.40 -15.64
N ILE A 518 8.25 -40.24 -15.89
CA ILE A 518 7.37 -39.60 -14.89
C ILE A 518 6.02 -40.28 -14.77
N LEU A 519 5.59 -40.96 -15.84
CA LEU A 519 4.35 -41.74 -15.91
C LEU A 519 4.55 -43.23 -15.57
N ASP A 520 5.76 -43.69 -15.24
CA ASP A 520 5.96 -45.06 -14.74
C ASP A 520 5.25 -45.20 -13.39
N ASP A 521 4.38 -46.21 -13.28
CA ASP A 521 3.62 -46.45 -12.06
C ASP A 521 4.48 -46.77 -10.83
N ARG A 522 5.73 -47.20 -11.05
CA ARG A 522 6.74 -47.49 -10.03
C ARG A 522 7.58 -46.26 -9.66
N ASN A 523 7.35 -45.10 -10.27
CA ASN A 523 8.08 -43.89 -9.94
C ASN A 523 7.74 -43.43 -8.51
N ALA A 524 8.78 -43.29 -7.69
CA ALA A 524 8.66 -42.89 -6.30
C ALA A 524 8.26 -41.41 -6.12
N PHE A 525 8.39 -40.59 -7.16
CA PHE A 525 8.11 -39.15 -7.10
C PHE A 525 6.79 -38.79 -7.79
N ARG A 526 5.88 -38.17 -7.03
CA ARG A 526 4.70 -37.47 -7.57
C ARG A 526 5.09 -36.20 -8.33
N ARG A 527 4.16 -35.62 -9.11
CA ARG A 527 4.42 -34.47 -10.01
C ARG A 527 4.04 -33.12 -9.37
N PRO A 528 5.00 -32.37 -8.81
CA PRO A 528 4.73 -31.06 -8.21
C PRO A 528 4.31 -29.99 -9.23
N VAL A 529 3.29 -29.22 -8.88
CA VAL A 529 2.82 -28.06 -9.63
C VAL A 529 3.19 -26.79 -8.87
N LEU A 530 3.85 -25.84 -9.55
CA LEU A 530 4.24 -24.56 -8.95
C LEU A 530 3.04 -23.65 -8.68
N PHE A 531 2.07 -23.57 -9.61
CA PHE A 531 0.87 -22.75 -9.46
C PHE A 531 -0.39 -23.54 -9.84
N MET A 532 -1.16 -23.98 -8.84
CA MET A 532 -2.41 -24.70 -9.05
C MET A 532 -3.60 -23.83 -8.69
N THR A 533 -4.58 -23.73 -9.61
CA THR A 533 -5.93 -23.24 -9.25
C THR A 533 -6.87 -24.42 -9.10
N ASP A 534 -7.81 -24.32 -8.17
CA ASP A 534 -8.89 -25.29 -8.04
C ASP A 534 -10.18 -24.62 -7.57
N ASN A 535 -11.28 -24.81 -8.32
CA ASN A 535 -12.57 -24.18 -8.05
C ASN A 535 -12.45 -22.65 -7.94
N ALA A 536 -11.78 -22.05 -8.93
CA ALA A 536 -11.51 -20.61 -8.98
C ALA A 536 -12.33 -19.91 -10.08
N THR A 537 -12.71 -18.65 -9.87
CA THR A 537 -13.38 -17.83 -10.88
C THR A 537 -12.73 -16.45 -10.96
N ASN A 538 -12.52 -15.91 -12.17
CA ASN A 538 -11.90 -14.60 -12.40
C ASN A 538 -10.51 -14.50 -11.75
N VAL A 539 -9.54 -15.20 -12.33
CA VAL A 539 -8.14 -15.16 -11.88
C VAL A 539 -7.30 -14.42 -12.92
N GLU A 540 -6.52 -13.43 -12.49
CA GLU A 540 -5.60 -12.67 -13.36
C GLU A 540 -4.18 -12.75 -12.80
N VAL A 541 -3.22 -13.16 -13.62
CA VAL A 541 -1.80 -13.15 -13.29
C VAL A 541 -1.04 -12.31 -14.32
N THR A 542 -0.41 -11.23 -13.88
CA THR A 542 0.14 -10.21 -14.79
C THR A 542 1.56 -9.78 -14.41
N GLY A 543 2.52 -9.93 -15.34
CA GLY A 543 3.90 -9.44 -15.14
C GLY A 543 4.82 -10.34 -14.30
N ILE A 544 4.35 -11.52 -13.90
CA ILE A 544 5.07 -12.40 -12.97
C ILE A 544 6.03 -13.33 -13.70
N LYS A 545 7.22 -13.49 -13.12
CA LYS A 545 8.20 -14.51 -13.54
C LYS A 545 7.98 -15.81 -12.76
N PHE A 546 7.71 -16.90 -13.46
CA PHE A 546 7.77 -18.26 -12.93
C PHE A 546 9.17 -18.80 -13.19
N LEU A 547 9.85 -19.20 -12.13
CA LEU A 547 11.25 -19.64 -12.20
C LEU A 547 11.40 -21.03 -11.60
N ASN A 548 12.07 -21.91 -12.34
CA ASN A 548 12.51 -23.22 -11.90
C ASN A 548 11.38 -24.02 -11.22
N SER A 549 10.27 -24.19 -11.93
CA SER A 549 9.20 -25.08 -11.48
C SER A 549 9.71 -26.52 -11.31
N PRO A 550 9.41 -27.21 -10.20
CA PRO A 550 9.82 -28.59 -9.94
C PRO A 550 9.37 -29.62 -10.98
N CYS A 551 8.21 -29.39 -11.58
CA CYS A 551 7.64 -30.11 -12.72
C CYS A 551 6.71 -29.08 -13.40
N TRP A 552 5.40 -29.27 -13.43
CA TRP A 552 4.48 -28.34 -14.11
C TRP A 552 4.47 -26.94 -13.52
N ASN A 553 4.55 -25.91 -14.37
CA ASN A 553 4.49 -24.52 -13.93
C ASN A 553 3.08 -24.16 -13.47
N THR A 554 2.06 -24.47 -14.28
CA THR A 554 0.67 -24.19 -13.91
C THR A 554 -0.23 -25.39 -14.14
N PHE A 555 -1.16 -25.62 -13.21
CA PHE A 555 -2.24 -26.59 -13.40
C PHE A 555 -3.58 -25.97 -12.99
N LEU A 556 -4.42 -25.72 -13.97
CA LEU A 556 -5.67 -24.99 -13.79
C LEU A 556 -6.81 -25.99 -13.70
N VAL A 557 -7.43 -26.12 -12.53
CA VAL A 557 -8.45 -27.16 -12.28
C VAL A 557 -9.78 -26.52 -11.93
N ARG A 558 -10.89 -26.93 -12.58
CA ARG A 558 -12.24 -26.43 -12.26
C ARG A 558 -12.30 -24.88 -12.20
N THR A 559 -11.63 -24.23 -13.15
CA THR A 559 -11.43 -22.77 -13.13
C THR A 559 -12.21 -22.10 -14.25
N LYS A 560 -12.86 -20.97 -13.94
CA LYS A 560 -13.59 -20.16 -14.90
C LYS A 560 -12.97 -18.77 -15.05
N ASN A 561 -12.80 -18.29 -16.27
CA ASN A 561 -12.25 -16.96 -16.59
C ASN A 561 -10.88 -16.73 -15.92
N ILE A 562 -9.84 -17.35 -16.46
CA ILE A 562 -8.47 -17.16 -16.01
C ILE A 562 -7.60 -16.55 -17.12
N ALA A 563 -6.81 -15.54 -16.75
CA ALA A 563 -5.97 -14.80 -17.67
C ALA A 563 -4.52 -14.71 -17.15
N PHE A 564 -3.58 -14.94 -18.06
CA PHE A 564 -2.16 -14.65 -17.88
C PHE A 564 -1.73 -13.61 -18.90
N ASP A 565 -1.08 -12.53 -18.44
CA ASP A 565 -0.57 -11.48 -19.32
C ASP A 565 0.87 -11.08 -18.94
N ARG A 566 1.74 -10.87 -19.93
CA ARG A 566 3.13 -10.40 -19.70
C ARG A 566 3.91 -11.27 -18.70
N CYS A 567 3.63 -12.57 -18.68
CA CYS A 567 4.32 -13.51 -17.80
C CYS A 567 5.57 -14.08 -18.48
N ARG A 568 6.51 -14.57 -17.66
CA ARG A 568 7.71 -15.25 -18.15
C ARG A 568 7.94 -16.54 -17.38
N PHE A 569 8.17 -17.63 -18.08
CA PHE A 569 8.46 -18.94 -17.51
C PHE A 569 9.86 -19.36 -17.90
N ASP A 570 10.71 -19.59 -16.92
CA ASP A 570 12.07 -20.05 -17.15
C ASP A 570 12.35 -21.29 -16.29
N ALA A 571 12.93 -22.34 -16.89
CA ALA A 571 13.44 -23.49 -16.15
C ALA A 571 14.89 -23.77 -16.55
N PHE A 572 15.80 -23.61 -15.60
CA PHE A 572 17.23 -23.83 -15.80
C PHE A 572 17.74 -24.91 -14.86
N SER A 573 18.58 -25.80 -15.39
CA SER A 573 19.32 -26.75 -14.58
C SER A 573 20.78 -26.35 -14.45
N THR A 574 21.33 -26.50 -13.24
CA THR A 574 22.76 -26.35 -12.95
C THR A 574 23.50 -27.69 -13.03
N SER A 575 22.82 -28.78 -13.39
CA SER A 575 23.38 -30.12 -13.56
C SER A 575 23.08 -30.67 -14.95
N ASN A 576 23.52 -31.91 -15.23
CA ASN A 576 23.16 -32.60 -16.47
C ASN A 576 21.69 -33.08 -16.51
N ALA A 577 20.97 -32.99 -15.39
CA ALA A 577 19.56 -33.34 -15.33
C ALA A 577 18.72 -32.21 -15.92
N ARG A 578 18.11 -32.44 -17.08
CA ARG A 578 17.28 -31.42 -17.75
C ARG A 578 15.98 -31.16 -16.97
N PRO A 579 15.42 -29.94 -17.01
CA PRO A 579 14.14 -29.60 -16.40
C PRO A 579 12.95 -30.20 -17.19
N LYS A 580 12.86 -31.53 -17.22
CA LYS A 580 11.81 -32.28 -17.96
C LYS A 580 10.43 -32.10 -17.32
N ASN A 581 9.37 -32.16 -18.12
CA ASN A 581 7.98 -32.01 -17.67
C ASN A 581 7.71 -30.68 -16.96
N THR A 582 8.42 -29.62 -17.40
CA THR A 582 8.17 -28.26 -16.93
C THR A 582 7.12 -27.57 -17.78
N ASP A 583 5.99 -28.24 -18.03
CA ASP A 583 4.87 -27.76 -18.83
C ASP A 583 4.45 -26.34 -18.39
N GLY A 584 4.11 -25.49 -19.35
CA GLY A 584 3.73 -24.09 -19.09
C GLY A 584 2.31 -23.98 -18.54
N PHE A 585 1.34 -24.37 -19.37
CA PHE A 585 -0.09 -24.23 -19.09
C PHE A 585 -0.86 -25.53 -19.22
N ASP A 586 -1.09 -26.23 -18.09
CA ASP A 586 -1.98 -27.38 -18.04
C ASP A 586 -3.36 -26.98 -17.52
N SER A 587 -4.43 -27.51 -18.12
CA SER A 587 -5.81 -27.25 -17.67
C SER A 587 -6.67 -28.51 -17.60
N TYR A 588 -7.60 -28.55 -16.65
CA TYR A 588 -8.53 -29.66 -16.44
C TYR A 588 -9.89 -29.14 -15.92
N ASN A 589 -10.96 -29.30 -16.70
CA ASN A 589 -12.28 -28.70 -16.44
C ASN A 589 -12.21 -27.16 -16.36
N VAL A 590 -11.75 -26.49 -17.42
CA VAL A 590 -11.55 -25.03 -17.42
C VAL A 590 -12.38 -24.36 -18.51
N ASP A 591 -13.03 -23.25 -18.18
CA ASP A 591 -13.82 -22.46 -19.14
C ASP A 591 -13.34 -21.00 -19.16
N GLY A 592 -12.89 -20.51 -20.31
CA GLY A 592 -12.37 -19.14 -20.45
C GLY A 592 -10.91 -19.04 -19.99
N LEU A 593 -9.98 -19.60 -20.78
CA LEU A 593 -8.53 -19.51 -20.54
C LEU A 593 -7.90 -18.55 -21.54
N ARG A 594 -7.30 -17.47 -21.03
CA ARG A 594 -6.60 -16.46 -21.83
C ARG A 594 -5.11 -16.40 -21.49
N VAL A 595 -4.24 -16.45 -22.49
CA VAL A 595 -2.79 -16.24 -22.32
C VAL A 595 -2.31 -15.22 -23.35
N THR A 596 -1.77 -14.10 -22.90
CA THR A 596 -1.27 -13.04 -23.79
C THR A 596 0.14 -12.57 -23.44
N ASN A 597 0.91 -12.17 -24.45
CA ASN A 597 2.20 -11.51 -24.30
C ASN A 597 3.18 -12.27 -23.39
N THR A 598 3.25 -13.59 -23.53
CA THR A 598 3.94 -14.46 -22.56
C THR A 598 5.10 -15.20 -23.21
N GLU A 599 6.20 -15.35 -22.47
CA GLU A 599 7.43 -16.01 -22.92
C GLU A 599 7.74 -17.25 -22.06
N LEU A 600 8.12 -18.36 -22.69
CA LEU A 600 8.45 -19.62 -22.03
C LEU A 600 9.75 -20.20 -22.58
N ASP A 601 10.71 -20.46 -21.71
CA ASP A 601 11.93 -21.25 -21.96
C ASP A 601 12.02 -22.38 -20.92
N ILE A 602 11.41 -23.51 -21.28
CA ILE A 602 11.12 -24.65 -20.39
C ILE A 602 11.44 -25.97 -21.13
N GLY A 603 11.16 -27.11 -20.52
CA GLY A 603 11.58 -28.44 -21.03
C GLY A 603 10.47 -29.39 -21.46
N ASP A 604 9.22 -28.91 -21.67
CA ASP A 604 8.08 -29.73 -22.11
C ASP A 604 6.97 -28.87 -22.79
N ASP A 605 5.71 -29.30 -22.81
CA ASP A 605 4.58 -28.64 -23.46
C ASP A 605 4.48 -27.14 -23.06
N CYS A 606 4.52 -26.23 -24.05
CA CYS A 606 4.42 -24.80 -23.80
C CYS A 606 3.01 -24.39 -23.35
N PHE A 607 2.00 -24.92 -24.04
CA PHE A 607 0.58 -24.69 -23.72
C PHE A 607 -0.18 -26.00 -23.98
N SER A 608 -0.73 -26.60 -22.93
CA SER A 608 -1.33 -27.94 -22.98
C SER A 608 -2.69 -28.00 -22.29
N PRO A 609 -3.75 -27.48 -22.93
CA PRO A 609 -5.08 -27.70 -22.42
C PRO A 609 -5.36 -29.21 -22.43
N LYS A 610 -5.80 -29.73 -21.28
CA LYS A 610 -6.22 -31.13 -21.13
C LYS A 610 -7.75 -31.20 -21.09
N SER A 611 -8.29 -32.27 -20.53
CA SER A 611 -9.71 -32.60 -20.51
C SER A 611 -10.62 -31.44 -20.08
N ASN A 612 -11.72 -31.31 -20.81
CA ASN A 612 -12.86 -30.43 -20.53
C ASN A 612 -12.46 -28.94 -20.47
N THR A 613 -11.62 -28.52 -21.41
CA THR A 613 -11.18 -27.11 -21.52
C THR A 613 -11.89 -26.41 -22.68
N THR A 614 -12.54 -25.27 -22.40
CA THR A 614 -13.32 -24.51 -23.39
C THR A 614 -12.99 -23.04 -23.41
N ASN A 615 -13.30 -22.39 -24.54
CA ASN A 615 -13.18 -20.94 -24.72
C ASN A 615 -11.76 -20.45 -24.44
N ILE A 616 -10.83 -20.93 -25.25
CA ILE A 616 -9.40 -20.69 -25.12
C ILE A 616 -8.97 -19.59 -26.08
N TYR A 617 -8.20 -18.62 -25.59
CA TYR A 617 -7.63 -17.55 -26.40
C TYR A 617 -6.15 -17.35 -26.05
N VAL A 618 -5.28 -17.52 -27.04
CA VAL A 618 -3.84 -17.33 -26.90
C VAL A 618 -3.36 -16.34 -27.95
N GLU A 619 -2.63 -15.31 -27.55
CA GLU A 619 -2.08 -14.31 -28.48
C GLU A 619 -0.69 -13.84 -28.03
N ASN A 620 0.26 -13.67 -28.95
CA ASN A 620 1.63 -13.21 -28.66
C ASN A 620 2.35 -14.13 -27.66
N LEU A 621 2.37 -15.43 -27.96
CA LEU A 621 3.06 -16.44 -27.16
C LEU A 621 4.42 -16.77 -27.80
N TRP A 622 5.48 -16.81 -26.99
CA TRP A 622 6.81 -17.23 -27.43
C TRP A 622 7.27 -18.43 -26.62
N CYS A 623 7.63 -19.52 -27.30
CA CYS A 623 8.05 -20.78 -26.68
C CYS A 623 9.40 -21.21 -27.23
N ASN A 624 10.35 -21.53 -26.34
CA ASN A 624 11.66 -22.07 -26.68
C ASN A 624 11.92 -23.39 -25.94
N ASN A 625 12.54 -24.35 -26.64
CA ASN A 625 12.95 -25.65 -26.09
C ASN A 625 11.78 -26.50 -25.53
N THR A 626 10.58 -26.30 -26.07
CA THR A 626 9.32 -26.88 -25.57
C THR A 626 8.79 -28.01 -26.45
N HIS A 627 7.71 -28.67 -26.01
CA HIS A 627 6.83 -29.48 -26.87
C HIS A 627 5.69 -28.63 -27.48
N GLY A 628 5.88 -27.32 -27.60
CA GLY A 628 5.00 -26.43 -28.35
C GLY A 628 3.59 -26.28 -27.78
N VAL A 629 2.65 -25.86 -28.63
CA VAL A 629 1.23 -25.75 -28.27
C VAL A 629 0.59 -27.11 -28.49
N SER A 630 0.60 -27.93 -27.44
CA SER A 630 0.24 -29.35 -27.46
C SER A 630 -1.04 -29.61 -26.69
N MET A 631 -2.19 -29.49 -27.35
CA MET A 631 -3.49 -29.81 -26.74
C MET A 631 -3.65 -31.33 -26.64
N GLY A 632 -3.92 -31.86 -25.45
CA GLY A 632 -4.20 -33.30 -25.37
C GLY A 632 -4.10 -33.96 -24.01
N SER A 633 -3.82 -35.26 -24.05
CA SER A 633 -4.20 -36.24 -23.02
C SER A 633 -5.72 -36.50 -22.95
N VAL A 634 -6.44 -36.16 -24.03
CA VAL A 634 -7.87 -36.44 -24.17
C VAL A 634 -8.09 -37.94 -24.42
N GLY A 635 -9.04 -38.53 -23.71
CA GLY A 635 -9.34 -39.96 -23.77
C GLY A 635 -8.40 -40.81 -22.92
N GLN A 636 -7.62 -40.24 -21.99
CA GLN A 636 -6.60 -40.99 -21.24
C GLN A 636 -7.19 -42.05 -20.32
N TYR A 637 -8.33 -41.75 -19.67
CA TYR A 637 -8.89 -42.56 -18.61
C TYR A 637 -10.19 -43.27 -19.04
N PRO A 638 -10.34 -44.57 -18.75
CA PRO A 638 -11.50 -45.34 -19.17
C PRO A 638 -12.80 -44.80 -18.58
N GLY A 639 -13.85 -44.75 -19.41
CA GLY A 639 -15.19 -44.27 -19.02
C GLY A 639 -15.32 -42.75 -18.89
N THR A 640 -14.25 -41.98 -19.08
CA THR A 640 -14.26 -40.52 -18.99
C THR A 640 -14.59 -39.89 -20.34
N LEU A 641 -15.50 -38.92 -20.33
CA LEU A 641 -15.69 -37.97 -21.42
C LEU A 641 -14.68 -36.83 -21.28
N ASP A 642 -13.79 -36.70 -22.27
CA ASP A 642 -12.81 -35.63 -22.33
C ASP A 642 -13.04 -34.77 -23.59
N TYR A 643 -13.08 -33.45 -23.46
CA TYR A 643 -13.18 -32.58 -24.62
C TYR A 643 -12.34 -31.30 -24.54
N ILE A 644 -11.97 -30.77 -25.71
CA ILE A 644 -11.37 -29.43 -25.85
C ILE A 644 -12.10 -28.70 -26.96
N THR A 645 -12.66 -27.51 -26.68
CA THR A 645 -13.40 -26.77 -27.72
C THR A 645 -13.24 -25.27 -27.71
N ASN A 646 -13.42 -24.64 -28.88
CA ASN A 646 -13.40 -23.19 -29.07
C ASN A 646 -12.04 -22.61 -28.67
N ALA A 647 -10.98 -23.03 -29.34
CA ALA A 647 -9.64 -22.52 -29.11
C ALA A 647 -9.16 -21.66 -30.27
N TYR A 648 -8.67 -20.47 -29.96
CA TYR A 648 -8.10 -19.56 -30.93
C TYR A 648 -6.68 -19.19 -30.50
N ILE A 649 -5.69 -19.70 -31.23
CA ILE A 649 -4.26 -19.56 -30.96
C ILE A 649 -3.67 -18.71 -32.07
N LYS A 650 -3.22 -17.51 -31.75
CA LYS A 650 -2.78 -16.51 -32.73
C LYS A 650 -1.41 -15.92 -32.43
N ASN A 651 -0.65 -15.62 -33.48
CA ASN A 651 0.64 -14.91 -33.38
C ASN A 651 1.59 -15.56 -32.37
N VAL A 652 1.91 -16.84 -32.63
CA VAL A 652 2.75 -17.65 -31.75
C VAL A 652 4.08 -17.96 -32.42
N THR A 653 5.17 -17.87 -31.66
CA THR A 653 6.52 -18.24 -32.10
C THR A 653 7.00 -19.48 -31.33
N LEU A 654 7.35 -20.54 -32.05
CA LEU A 654 7.81 -21.82 -31.51
C LEU A 654 9.23 -22.11 -32.00
N LEU A 655 10.19 -22.20 -31.08
CA LEU A 655 11.60 -22.35 -31.38
C LEU A 655 12.19 -23.60 -30.71
N ASN A 656 13.06 -24.30 -31.44
CA ASN A 656 13.90 -25.37 -30.90
C ASN A 656 13.12 -26.48 -30.18
N GLY A 657 11.89 -26.75 -30.60
CA GLY A 657 10.98 -27.67 -29.93
C GLY A 657 11.01 -29.09 -30.48
N GLN A 658 10.49 -30.04 -29.71
CA GLN A 658 10.20 -31.38 -30.25
C GLN A 658 8.93 -31.35 -31.12
N THR A 659 7.91 -30.63 -30.68
CA THR A 659 6.63 -30.50 -31.40
C THR A 659 6.23 -29.03 -31.48
N GLY A 660 5.56 -28.64 -32.57
CA GLY A 660 5.06 -27.27 -32.76
C GLY A 660 3.60 -27.15 -32.33
N THR A 661 2.69 -27.06 -33.29
CA THR A 661 1.24 -27.15 -33.03
C THR A 661 0.81 -28.60 -33.00
N ARG A 662 0.29 -29.09 -31.87
CA ARG A 662 -0.05 -30.51 -31.71
C ARG A 662 -1.43 -30.72 -31.10
N LEU A 663 -2.17 -31.67 -31.67
CA LEU A 663 -3.37 -32.26 -31.10
C LEU A 663 -3.08 -33.73 -30.81
N LYS A 664 -3.26 -34.18 -29.57
CA LYS A 664 -2.97 -35.57 -29.16
C LYS A 664 -4.11 -36.22 -28.37
N ALA A 665 -4.55 -37.40 -28.82
CA ALA A 665 -5.59 -38.19 -28.17
C ALA A 665 -5.15 -39.64 -27.96
N TRP A 666 -5.61 -40.26 -26.86
CA TRP A 666 -5.24 -41.62 -26.51
C TRP A 666 -6.04 -42.67 -27.30
N ALA A 667 -5.39 -43.79 -27.59
CA ALA A 667 -5.97 -45.03 -28.11
C ALA A 667 -5.57 -46.21 -27.19
N GLY A 668 -6.31 -47.32 -27.26
CA GLY A 668 -6.07 -48.49 -26.41
C GLY A 668 -7.35 -49.10 -25.80
N ARG A 669 -7.22 -50.33 -25.27
CA ARG A 669 -8.34 -51.14 -24.76
C ARG A 669 -9.17 -50.43 -23.68
N ASP A 670 -8.49 -49.79 -22.73
CA ASP A 670 -9.09 -49.18 -21.53
C ASP A 670 -8.93 -47.66 -21.55
N LYS A 671 -9.37 -47.02 -22.63
CA LYS A 671 -9.30 -45.56 -22.84
C LYS A 671 -10.68 -44.89 -22.87
N GLY A 672 -10.67 -43.59 -22.60
CA GLY A 672 -11.85 -42.72 -22.58
C GLY A 672 -12.36 -42.38 -23.97
N TYR A 673 -13.28 -41.43 -24.05
CA TYR A 673 -13.91 -40.99 -25.29
C TYR A 673 -14.15 -39.47 -25.26
N GLY A 674 -14.45 -38.86 -26.41
CA GLY A 674 -14.88 -37.47 -26.46
C GLY A 674 -14.49 -36.76 -27.75
N TYR A 675 -14.08 -35.49 -27.68
CA TYR A 675 -13.82 -34.71 -28.88
C TYR A 675 -12.90 -33.49 -28.69
N ILE A 676 -12.11 -33.17 -29.71
CA ILE A 676 -11.43 -31.89 -29.88
C ILE A 676 -12.12 -31.18 -31.05
N ARG A 677 -12.68 -29.98 -30.84
CA ARG A 677 -13.49 -29.31 -31.87
C ARG A 677 -13.34 -27.80 -31.91
N ASN A 678 -13.41 -27.20 -33.10
CA ASN A 678 -13.41 -25.75 -33.30
C ASN A 678 -12.11 -25.13 -32.77
N ILE A 679 -11.00 -25.55 -33.37
CA ILE A 679 -9.65 -25.14 -33.02
C ILE A 679 -9.05 -24.37 -34.19
N THR A 680 -8.51 -23.19 -33.93
CA THR A 680 -7.80 -22.40 -34.94
C THR A 680 -6.41 -22.06 -34.45
N PHE A 681 -5.41 -22.42 -35.25
CA PHE A 681 -4.04 -21.93 -35.17
C PHE A 681 -3.84 -20.93 -36.30
N GLU A 682 -3.57 -19.66 -35.99
CA GLU A 682 -3.39 -18.58 -36.96
C GLU A 682 -2.06 -17.85 -36.73
N ASP A 683 -1.36 -17.50 -37.81
CA ASP A 683 -0.13 -16.70 -37.78
C ASP A 683 0.96 -17.31 -36.87
N ILE A 684 1.31 -18.58 -37.11
CA ILE A 684 2.29 -19.32 -36.32
C ILE A 684 3.65 -19.32 -37.02
N THR A 685 4.70 -18.95 -36.30
CA THR A 685 6.09 -19.06 -36.77
C THR A 685 6.79 -20.20 -36.03
N ILE A 686 7.28 -21.20 -36.78
CA ILE A 686 7.93 -22.39 -36.22
C ILE A 686 9.36 -22.46 -36.75
N GLN A 687 10.36 -22.60 -35.88
CA GLN A 687 11.75 -22.77 -36.31
C GLN A 687 12.44 -23.91 -35.57
N ASN A 688 13.25 -24.66 -36.29
CA ASN A 688 14.07 -25.75 -35.75
C ASN A 688 13.26 -26.72 -34.85
N THR A 689 12.07 -27.13 -35.33
CA THR A 689 11.17 -28.00 -34.56
C THR A 689 11.09 -29.40 -35.18
N ASP A 690 11.21 -30.46 -34.38
CA ASP A 690 11.29 -31.84 -34.91
C ASP A 690 10.00 -32.26 -35.63
N GLN A 691 8.83 -31.98 -35.06
CA GLN A 691 7.52 -32.21 -35.69
C GLN A 691 6.69 -30.91 -35.64
N PRO A 692 6.70 -30.10 -36.72
CA PRO A 692 6.10 -28.76 -36.70
C PRO A 692 4.58 -28.75 -36.50
N VAL A 693 3.83 -29.56 -37.25
CA VAL A 693 2.37 -29.67 -37.14
C VAL A 693 1.98 -31.14 -36.98
N VAL A 694 1.30 -31.47 -35.89
CA VAL A 694 1.00 -32.86 -35.53
C VAL A 694 -0.45 -33.01 -35.09
N LEU A 695 -1.14 -33.99 -35.66
CA LEU A 695 -2.33 -34.60 -35.08
C LEU A 695 -2.02 -36.08 -34.88
N ASP A 696 -2.13 -36.54 -33.64
CA ASP A 696 -1.73 -37.88 -33.22
C ASP A 696 -2.80 -38.50 -32.32
N GLN A 697 -3.63 -39.37 -32.90
CA GLN A 697 -4.65 -40.13 -32.16
C GLN A 697 -4.19 -41.54 -31.72
N CYS A 698 -2.94 -41.91 -32.03
CA CYS A 698 -2.29 -43.13 -31.55
C CYS A 698 -1.18 -42.74 -30.55
N TYR A 699 -1.54 -41.89 -29.59
CA TYR A 699 -0.59 -41.26 -28.69
C TYR A 699 -0.04 -42.22 -27.62
N PHE A 700 1.22 -41.97 -27.22
CA PHE A 700 1.95 -42.60 -26.10
C PHE A 700 2.48 -44.03 -26.34
N ASN A 701 3.41 -44.16 -27.31
CA ASN A 701 4.17 -45.38 -27.60
C ASN A 701 3.32 -46.64 -27.88
N ILE A 702 2.08 -46.46 -28.33
CA ILE A 702 1.21 -47.53 -28.84
C ILE A 702 1.64 -47.88 -30.27
N SER A 703 1.72 -49.17 -30.61
CA SER A 703 2.07 -49.60 -31.97
C SER A 703 0.89 -49.38 -32.93
N ASP A 704 1.17 -49.25 -34.23
CA ASP A 704 0.13 -49.10 -35.25
C ASP A 704 -0.86 -50.28 -35.23
N GLU A 705 -0.39 -51.50 -34.97
CA GLU A 705 -1.25 -52.69 -34.83
C GLU A 705 -2.15 -52.61 -33.60
N GLU A 706 -1.63 -52.13 -32.47
CA GLU A 706 -2.42 -51.97 -31.25
C GLU A 706 -3.45 -50.84 -31.41
N CYS A 707 -3.07 -49.73 -32.04
CA CYS A 707 -3.99 -48.63 -32.33
C CYS A 707 -5.09 -49.05 -33.31
N LYS A 708 -4.77 -49.83 -34.35
CA LYS A 708 -5.75 -50.43 -35.27
C LYS A 708 -6.73 -51.35 -34.54
N LYS A 709 -6.25 -52.11 -33.55
CA LYS A 709 -7.08 -53.04 -32.76
C LYS A 709 -7.97 -52.34 -31.75
N TYR A 710 -7.49 -51.25 -31.14
CA TYR A 710 -8.21 -50.46 -30.16
C TYR A 710 -8.10 -48.97 -30.48
N PRO A 711 -8.86 -48.49 -31.47
CA PRO A 711 -8.72 -47.12 -31.93
C PRO A 711 -9.14 -46.10 -30.88
N SER A 712 -8.69 -44.86 -31.08
CA SER A 712 -9.15 -43.74 -30.25
C SER A 712 -10.65 -43.55 -30.39
N LYS A 713 -11.31 -43.21 -29.29
CA LYS A 713 -12.74 -42.85 -29.26
C LYS A 713 -12.94 -41.34 -29.12
N VAL A 714 -11.93 -40.57 -29.53
CA VAL A 714 -11.93 -39.10 -29.48
C VAL A 714 -12.04 -38.58 -30.91
N ASN A 715 -13.10 -37.86 -31.22
CA ASN A 715 -13.26 -37.23 -32.54
C ASN A 715 -12.48 -35.92 -32.61
N ILE A 716 -11.87 -35.60 -33.74
CA ILE A 716 -11.18 -34.31 -33.96
C ILE A 716 -11.82 -33.63 -35.17
N THR A 717 -12.61 -32.57 -34.95
CA THR A 717 -13.35 -31.90 -36.03
C THR A 717 -13.15 -30.39 -36.03
N ASP A 718 -13.37 -29.74 -37.17
CA ASP A 718 -13.34 -28.27 -37.29
C ASP A 718 -12.02 -27.66 -36.81
N VAL A 719 -10.90 -28.09 -37.41
CA VAL A 719 -9.56 -27.62 -37.06
C VAL A 719 -8.96 -26.83 -38.21
N ASN A 720 -8.55 -25.59 -37.95
CA ASN A 720 -7.96 -24.70 -38.95
C ASN A 720 -6.50 -24.40 -38.60
N PHE A 721 -5.59 -24.68 -39.52
CA PHE A 721 -4.19 -24.25 -39.47
C PHE A 721 -3.99 -23.20 -40.57
N MET A 722 -3.76 -21.95 -40.17
CA MET A 722 -3.76 -20.78 -41.04
C MET A 722 -2.46 -19.98 -40.89
N ASN A 723 -1.83 -19.64 -42.02
CA ASN A 723 -0.63 -18.80 -42.07
C ASN A 723 0.51 -19.32 -41.16
N ILE A 724 0.83 -20.61 -41.26
CA ILE A 724 1.92 -21.22 -40.50
C ILE A 724 3.18 -21.23 -41.36
N ARG A 725 4.30 -20.72 -40.84
CA ARG A 725 5.56 -20.64 -41.61
C ARG A 725 6.80 -21.02 -40.80
N GLY A 726 7.82 -21.50 -41.50
CA GLY A 726 9.20 -21.57 -40.97
C GLY A 726 9.92 -22.88 -41.29
N THR A 727 10.59 -23.50 -40.31
CA THR A 727 11.49 -24.64 -40.54
C THR A 727 11.30 -25.79 -39.54
N SER A 728 11.33 -27.02 -40.05
CA SER A 728 11.58 -28.20 -39.22
C SER A 728 13.07 -28.36 -38.90
N SER A 729 13.41 -29.18 -37.92
CA SER A 729 14.80 -29.53 -37.60
C SER A 729 15.41 -30.55 -38.58
N GLY A 730 14.59 -31.25 -39.35
CA GLY A 730 15.00 -32.37 -40.22
C GLY A 730 15.16 -33.72 -39.53
N LYS A 731 15.04 -33.80 -38.19
CA LYS A 731 15.15 -35.10 -37.47
C LYS A 731 14.10 -36.13 -37.87
N ARG A 732 12.97 -35.67 -38.43
CA ARG A 732 11.86 -36.50 -38.92
C ARG A 732 11.83 -36.56 -40.46
N GLY A 733 12.96 -36.28 -41.10
CA GLY A 733 13.08 -36.26 -42.56
C GLY A 733 12.28 -35.11 -43.17
N ARG A 734 11.56 -35.41 -44.26
CA ARG A 734 10.83 -34.41 -45.06
C ARG A 734 9.44 -34.09 -44.52
N ALA A 735 8.92 -34.89 -43.58
CA ALA A 735 7.60 -34.67 -42.99
C ALA A 735 7.57 -33.38 -42.16
N VAL A 736 6.70 -32.45 -42.53
CA VAL A 736 6.52 -31.17 -41.80
C VAL A 736 5.11 -31.01 -41.22
N VAL A 737 4.15 -31.76 -41.74
CA VAL A 737 2.78 -31.88 -41.23
C VAL A 737 2.44 -33.37 -41.18
N GLU A 738 2.07 -33.86 -40.00
CA GLU A 738 1.66 -35.25 -39.79
C GLU A 738 0.23 -35.26 -39.20
N LEU A 739 -0.77 -35.57 -40.02
CA LEU A 739 -2.17 -35.70 -39.58
C LEU A 739 -2.57 -37.17 -39.53
N LYS A 740 -2.33 -37.81 -38.38
CA LYS A 740 -2.51 -39.25 -38.17
C LYS A 740 -3.73 -39.53 -37.30
N CYS A 741 -4.82 -39.90 -37.96
CA CYS A 741 -6.06 -40.26 -37.29
C CYS A 741 -6.17 -41.76 -37.07
N SER A 742 -6.77 -42.12 -35.93
CA SER A 742 -6.94 -43.51 -35.53
C SER A 742 -8.04 -44.17 -36.36
N PRO A 743 -7.87 -45.42 -36.84
CA PRO A 743 -8.86 -46.09 -37.67
C PRO A 743 -10.22 -46.24 -36.98
N GLY A 744 -11.23 -45.50 -37.43
CA GLY A 744 -12.59 -45.51 -36.84
C GLY A 744 -12.90 -44.36 -35.88
N ALA A 745 -11.93 -43.47 -35.61
CA ALA A 745 -12.21 -42.15 -35.04
C ALA A 745 -12.62 -41.18 -36.16
N GLU A 746 -13.50 -40.22 -35.87
CA GLU A 746 -13.83 -39.18 -36.85
C GLU A 746 -12.78 -38.07 -36.82
N CYS A 747 -12.12 -37.85 -37.95
CA CYS A 747 -11.28 -36.68 -38.22
C CYS A 747 -11.81 -35.95 -39.46
N SER A 748 -12.60 -34.89 -39.27
CA SER A 748 -13.30 -34.23 -40.38
C SER A 748 -13.19 -32.70 -40.29
N ASN A 749 -13.31 -32.02 -41.44
CA ASN A 749 -13.18 -30.55 -41.53
C ASN A 749 -11.86 -30.01 -40.92
N ILE A 750 -10.74 -30.65 -41.28
CA ILE A 750 -9.39 -30.20 -40.94
C ILE A 750 -8.82 -29.44 -42.14
N GLN A 751 -8.42 -28.18 -41.96
CA GLN A 751 -7.99 -27.30 -43.05
C GLN A 751 -6.56 -26.79 -42.83
N LEU A 752 -5.73 -26.92 -43.85
CA LEU A 752 -4.40 -26.33 -43.97
C LEU A 752 -4.48 -25.19 -44.99
N LYS A 753 -4.23 -23.96 -44.56
CA LYS A 753 -4.26 -22.77 -45.41
C LYS A 753 -2.99 -21.95 -45.22
N ASN A 754 -2.23 -21.75 -46.30
CA ASN A 754 -0.95 -21.03 -46.27
C ASN A 754 0.03 -21.62 -45.22
N VAL A 755 0.24 -22.94 -45.27
CA VAL A 755 1.22 -23.63 -44.42
C VAL A 755 2.51 -23.83 -45.21
N GLU A 756 3.55 -23.07 -44.86
CA GLU A 756 4.83 -22.96 -45.56
C GLU A 756 5.99 -23.31 -44.62
N ILE A 757 6.24 -24.61 -44.46
CA ILE A 757 7.31 -25.11 -43.58
C ILE A 757 8.37 -25.83 -44.43
N ALA A 758 9.61 -25.36 -44.35
CA ALA A 758 10.73 -26.00 -45.02
C ALA A 758 11.33 -27.12 -44.17
N SER A 759 11.81 -28.18 -44.82
CA SER A 759 12.66 -29.20 -44.19
C SER A 759 14.06 -29.14 -44.76
N PRO A 760 15.11 -29.18 -43.92
CA PRO A 760 16.49 -29.31 -44.41
C PRO A 760 16.75 -30.69 -45.06
N ALA A 761 15.86 -31.67 -44.88
CA ALA A 761 15.95 -32.99 -45.49
C ALA A 761 15.40 -33.05 -46.93
N GLY A 762 14.96 -31.92 -47.50
CA GLY A 762 14.48 -31.84 -48.88
C GLY A 762 13.06 -31.26 -49.00
N LYS A 763 12.40 -31.53 -50.13
CA LYS A 763 11.05 -31.02 -50.40
C LYS A 763 10.08 -31.49 -49.31
N ALA A 764 9.44 -30.54 -48.63
CA ALA A 764 8.54 -30.78 -47.53
C ALA A 764 7.33 -31.67 -47.93
N VAL A 765 6.94 -32.57 -47.03
CA VAL A 765 5.88 -33.55 -47.21
C VAL A 765 4.79 -33.34 -46.14
N VAL A 766 3.53 -33.44 -46.58
CA VAL A 766 2.32 -33.45 -45.74
C VAL A 766 1.77 -34.88 -45.73
N ILE A 767 1.69 -35.48 -44.54
CA ILE A 767 1.18 -36.83 -44.34
C ILE A 767 -0.24 -36.74 -43.78
N CYS A 768 -1.18 -37.48 -44.37
CA CYS A 768 -2.56 -37.58 -43.91
C CYS A 768 -3.04 -39.03 -43.95
N ASP A 769 -3.32 -39.59 -42.77
CA ASP A 769 -3.84 -40.95 -42.61
C ASP A 769 -5.19 -40.91 -41.91
N ASN A 770 -6.20 -41.56 -42.50
CA ASN A 770 -7.57 -41.66 -41.99
C ASN A 770 -8.28 -40.30 -41.72
N VAL A 771 -7.86 -39.23 -42.40
CA VAL A 771 -8.55 -37.93 -42.37
C VAL A 771 -9.65 -37.91 -43.43
N VAL A 772 -10.85 -37.43 -43.06
CA VAL A 772 -12.03 -37.39 -43.92
C VAL A 772 -12.10 -36.06 -44.67
N GLY A 773 -12.11 -36.14 -46.01
CA GLY A 773 -12.20 -34.99 -46.91
C GLY A 773 -10.83 -34.40 -47.28
N SER A 774 -10.84 -33.35 -48.11
CA SER A 774 -9.61 -32.64 -48.47
C SER A 774 -9.17 -31.72 -47.33
N VAL A 775 -7.87 -31.70 -47.05
CA VAL A 775 -7.25 -30.81 -46.06
C VAL A 775 -6.78 -29.47 -46.64
N GLY A 776 -7.07 -29.17 -47.92
CA GLY A 776 -6.65 -27.92 -48.57
C GLY A 776 -5.22 -27.90 -49.14
N MET A 777 -4.44 -28.97 -48.91
CA MET A 777 -3.12 -29.19 -49.51
C MET A 777 -3.01 -30.64 -50.01
N ALA A 778 -2.11 -30.89 -50.97
CA ALA A 778 -1.80 -32.25 -51.39
C ALA A 778 -1.10 -33.00 -50.26
N CYS A 779 -1.61 -34.17 -49.90
CA CYS A 779 -1.08 -35.03 -48.85
C CYS A 779 -0.91 -36.47 -49.37
N ILE A 780 0.02 -37.20 -48.78
CA ILE A 780 0.26 -38.62 -49.03
C ILE A 780 0.03 -39.42 -47.73
N THR A 781 -0.10 -40.72 -47.86
CA THR A 781 -0.16 -41.66 -46.73
C THR A 781 1.22 -41.86 -46.11
N GLU A 782 1.28 -42.35 -44.87
CA GLU A 782 2.55 -42.68 -44.23
C GLU A 782 3.31 -43.80 -44.97
N GLU A 783 2.60 -44.74 -45.59
CA GLU A 783 3.21 -45.82 -46.39
C GLU A 783 3.91 -45.26 -47.63
N GLU A 784 3.23 -44.38 -48.39
CA GLU A 784 3.81 -43.69 -49.56
C GLU A 784 5.02 -42.82 -49.16
N SER A 785 4.96 -42.13 -48.02
CA SER A 785 6.10 -41.35 -47.52
C SER A 785 7.32 -42.24 -47.24
N LYS A 786 7.13 -43.42 -46.65
CA LYS A 786 8.21 -44.38 -46.37
C LYS A 786 8.80 -44.97 -47.65
N GLU A 787 8.00 -45.16 -48.70
CA GLU A 787 8.47 -45.61 -50.01
C GLU A 787 9.30 -44.53 -50.71
N MET A 788 8.84 -43.28 -50.71
CA MET A 788 9.58 -42.16 -51.30
C MET A 788 10.94 -41.88 -50.62
N ASP A 789 11.04 -42.13 -49.32
CA ASP A 789 12.31 -41.99 -48.58
C ASP A 789 13.26 -43.19 -48.83
N LYS A 790 12.73 -44.38 -49.19
CA LYS A 790 13.54 -45.53 -49.64
C LYS A 790 14.08 -45.34 -51.05
N GLU A 791 13.27 -44.84 -51.98
CA GLU A 791 13.67 -44.59 -53.38
C GLU A 791 14.76 -43.51 -53.49
N GLN A 792 14.79 -42.51 -52.61
CA GLN A 792 15.87 -41.51 -52.58
C GLN A 792 17.15 -41.99 -51.87
N GLY A 793 17.05 -43.02 -51.01
CA GLY A 793 18.21 -43.64 -50.38
C GLY A 793 19.05 -44.49 -51.33
N GLU A 794 18.48 -44.91 -52.46
CA GLU A 794 19.19 -45.68 -53.51
C GLU A 794 19.93 -44.79 -54.52
N ASP A 795 19.67 -43.48 -54.57
CA ASP A 795 20.22 -42.55 -55.58
C ASP A 795 21.46 -41.76 -55.09
N ILE A 796 22.01 -42.10 -53.91
CA ILE A 796 23.24 -41.51 -53.33
C ILE A 796 24.42 -42.51 -53.34
N GLY A 797 24.32 -43.56 -54.15
CA GLY A 797 25.32 -44.61 -54.34
C GLY A 797 25.86 -44.71 -55.77
N GLY A 798 26.06 -43.57 -56.45
CA GLY A 798 26.63 -43.49 -57.80
C GLY A 798 27.80 -42.52 -57.89
#